data_AF-B1FWM7-F1
#
_entry.id   AF-B1FWM7-F1
#
_cell.length_a   1.000
_cell.length_b   1.000
_cell.length_c   1.000
_cell.angle_alpha   90.00
_cell.angle_beta   90.00
_cell.angle_gamma   90.00
#
_symmetry.space_group_name_H-M   'P 1'
#
loop_
_entity.id
_entity.type
_entity.pdbx_description
1 polymer ?
#
loop_
_entity_poly.entity_id
_entity_poly.type
_entity_poly.pdbx_seq_one_letter_code
_entity_poly.pdbx_strand_id
1 'polypeptide(L)'
;MLTDTELHKLFEQLGTPEAHRQKIQWIRTNAPVRAVDGGRRSHRVRYASHKMGFVIECEAKITEYSAAVTWDFDDETLEFYGQPAFLQLTAQLPNGRRSSWTYTPDFFRITRSGFEFIECKTEKDLSGSVQKRPHAYSVDESGNWHYPPAEEHVTSEYGASFRIRPASENNPVLIENLEYLRDYIIKPAQGDPVKQARLRDYLVAQRWATVSDILNDNPDIADTLNADVVEGRIYFDLTAQRITDREHALVFRDASCASAYSVFAASKTNAPRENVILSLLPGTCFGWDGKHWEVINRGDTEIACRCLDPDVVSDNSVIVLRHGVFDALARKGQIVPIEPAEDDAAQKKALNMLQQASDAQLKVADARYSALFSPSISVSARQYSRRARQYWLASYRHAERTTGFGFLGLVPNWQNTQGNHERKIHPDVLGIIANVFQTDWVDPRQKTNSALFGKVIVQCEEKGLRAPSRNTFVREIRRLTTRSSVMKRFGARVAYEMEPIPTIPDGYLTYTTPRHGTHPFHIGHIDHTPLPMRLRSNDGKTIRQSAWLTLLLDAYTRKVLAFYVTFDSPSYRSNMMLIRDCVKRHGRVPQFIIVDKGKDLGSRYFDQLLSALERHKLDRRTSQPRDGSVIEVFFNTSQSDFINNLRGNTQADREYRKKTKSVDPIALSVWTLHELIDRLGQYFEQVYHRNHHSTIGCSPDEMYAQGLALSGTRSHARIPYSKAFILLSLPSTTKGTSKVTTRGVKINYLYYSCVALRLHVALGQVVPVRYDPYNMGIAYAYINHRWHECRSECYPVFKDLSEKEMQIASEYLRTKHRMAGHHYPLNAKRLANFLVTTEADEVLGLQRLRQRELADNLAERNEVIEPACTSTSAWDESQDATDAEFDAYVPQLLGDL
;
A
#
# COMPACT_ATOMS: atom_id res chain seq x y z
N MET A 1 0.32 2.84 28.88
CA MET A 1 -0.53 3.71 29.70
C MET A 1 0.00 3.79 31.12
N LEU A 2 -0.16 4.94 31.75
CA LEU A 2 0.22 5.24 33.13
C LEU A 2 -0.78 4.65 34.12
N THR A 3 -0.28 4.11 35.24
CA THR A 3 -1.10 3.88 36.44
C THR A 3 -1.56 5.21 37.05
N ASP A 4 -2.60 5.18 37.88
CA ASP A 4 -3.09 6.40 38.53
C ASP A 4 -2.05 7.03 39.46
N THR A 5 -1.16 6.23 40.05
CA THR A 5 0.00 6.70 40.83
C THR A 5 1.03 7.43 39.96
N GLU A 6 1.36 6.89 38.79
CA GLU A 6 2.30 7.53 37.85
C GLU A 6 1.72 8.81 37.27
N LEU A 7 0.42 8.83 36.93
CA LEU A 7 -0.25 10.05 36.49
C LEU A 7 -0.31 11.11 37.59
N HIS A 8 -0.59 10.73 38.85
CA HIS A 8 -0.58 11.68 39.95
C HIS A 8 0.80 12.31 40.14
N LYS A 9 1.86 11.49 40.08
CA LYS A 9 3.24 11.96 40.13
C LYS A 9 3.58 12.89 38.96
N LEU A 10 3.09 12.61 37.76
CA LEU A 10 3.24 13.50 36.60
C LEU A 10 2.54 14.85 36.83
N PHE A 11 1.32 14.85 37.38
CA PHE A 11 0.62 16.09 37.74
C PHE A 11 1.33 16.90 38.84
N GLU A 12 2.01 16.25 39.78
CA GLU A 12 2.85 16.94 40.77
C GLU A 12 4.10 17.54 40.12
N GLN A 13 4.80 16.77 39.27
CA GLN A 13 6.00 17.21 38.55
C GLN A 13 5.72 18.40 37.62
N LEU A 14 4.56 18.40 36.94
CA LEU A 14 4.12 19.47 36.05
C LEU A 14 3.38 20.62 36.76
N GLY A 15 3.24 20.57 38.10
CA GLY A 15 2.52 21.59 38.87
C GLY A 15 1.05 21.76 38.50
N THR A 16 0.41 20.72 37.94
CA THR A 16 -0.93 20.79 37.34
C THR A 16 -2.01 21.07 38.40
N PRO A 17 -2.83 22.15 38.25
CA PRO A 17 -3.93 22.45 39.17
C PRO A 17 -5.00 21.36 39.23
N GLU A 18 -5.61 21.15 40.40
CA GLU A 18 -6.61 20.10 40.63
C GLU A 18 -7.80 20.13 39.64
N ALA A 19 -8.31 21.32 39.31
CA ALA A 19 -9.38 21.48 38.31
C ALA A 19 -8.98 20.99 36.90
N HIS A 20 -7.69 21.10 36.54
CA HIS A 20 -7.14 20.59 35.28
C HIS A 20 -6.91 19.07 35.35
N ARG A 21 -6.41 18.56 36.48
CA ARG A 21 -6.23 17.10 36.73
C ARG A 21 -7.53 16.33 36.48
N GLN A 22 -8.64 16.82 37.03
CA GLN A 22 -9.97 16.20 36.89
C GLN A 22 -10.44 16.14 35.42
N LYS A 23 -10.19 17.19 34.63
CA LYS A 23 -10.53 17.21 33.19
C LYS A 23 -9.65 16.27 32.38
N ILE A 24 -8.36 16.16 32.70
CA ILE A 24 -7.43 15.23 32.05
C ILE A 24 -7.84 13.78 32.36
N GLN A 25 -8.14 13.46 33.63
CA GLN A 25 -8.69 12.15 34.02
C GLN A 25 -10.04 11.85 33.35
N TRP A 26 -10.89 12.86 33.16
CA TRP A 26 -12.14 12.71 32.41
C TRP A 26 -11.87 12.32 30.96
N ILE A 27 -10.91 12.96 30.26
CA ILE A 27 -10.51 12.58 28.89
C ILE A 27 -10.03 11.12 28.86
N ARG A 28 -9.13 10.73 29.79
CA ARG A 28 -8.61 9.35 29.87
C ARG A 28 -9.70 8.29 29.98
N THR A 29 -10.84 8.64 30.58
CA THR A 29 -11.96 7.73 30.87
C THR A 29 -13.05 7.77 29.79
N ASN A 30 -13.25 8.90 29.11
CA ASN A 30 -14.42 9.15 28.25
C ASN A 30 -14.09 9.36 26.75
N ALA A 31 -12.82 9.50 26.38
CA ALA A 31 -12.42 9.56 24.97
C ALA A 31 -12.53 8.17 24.28
N PRO A 32 -12.93 8.09 23.00
CA PRO A 32 -13.34 9.19 22.13
C PRO A 32 -14.78 9.67 22.39
N VAL A 33 -15.01 10.99 22.40
CA VAL A 33 -16.33 11.58 22.68
C VAL A 33 -17.30 11.52 21.49
N ARG A 34 -16.78 11.25 20.28
CA ARG A 34 -17.56 10.98 19.07
C ARG A 34 -16.95 9.83 18.30
N ALA A 35 -17.78 9.10 17.54
CA ALA A 35 -17.26 8.19 16.53
C ALA A 35 -16.63 8.96 15.36
N VAL A 36 -15.56 8.41 14.78
CA VAL A 36 -14.97 8.93 13.54
C VAL A 36 -15.89 8.60 12.36
N ASP A 37 -16.27 9.61 11.60
CA ASP A 37 -16.99 9.45 10.33
C ASP A 37 -15.99 9.56 9.17
N GLY A 38 -15.55 8.40 8.65
CA GLY A 38 -14.58 8.34 7.56
C GLY A 38 -15.08 9.05 6.30
N GLY A 39 -14.69 10.32 6.15
CA GLY A 39 -15.17 11.24 5.13
C GLY A 39 -14.87 10.79 3.69
N ARG A 40 -15.49 11.45 2.71
CA ARG A 40 -15.41 11.07 1.27
C ARG A 40 -13.99 11.10 0.66
N ARG A 41 -12.95 11.48 1.40
CA ARG A 41 -11.60 11.80 0.89
C ARG A 41 -10.45 10.98 1.45
N SER A 42 -10.64 10.23 2.54
CA SER A 42 -9.55 9.53 3.22
C SER A 42 -9.94 8.12 3.70
N HIS A 43 -8.93 7.31 4.03
CA HIS A 43 -9.14 6.01 4.66
C HIS A 43 -9.21 6.19 6.17
N ARG A 44 -10.28 5.70 6.78
CA ARG A 44 -10.35 5.52 8.23
C ARG A 44 -9.41 4.37 8.59
N VAL A 45 -8.54 4.61 9.57
CA VAL A 45 -7.66 3.59 10.14
C VAL A 45 -8.12 3.29 11.56
N ARG A 46 -8.31 2.01 11.86
CA ARG A 46 -8.43 1.51 13.23
C ARG A 46 -7.09 0.94 13.64
N TYR A 47 -6.33 1.77 14.32
CA TYR A 47 -4.97 1.49 14.75
C TYR A 47 -4.98 0.87 16.14
N ALA A 48 -4.84 -0.45 16.23
CA ALA A 48 -4.53 -1.14 17.48
C ALA A 48 -3.15 -0.69 18.01
N SER A 49 -3.14 0.33 18.88
CA SER A 49 -1.94 0.91 19.49
C SER A 49 -1.39 -0.04 20.56
N HIS A 50 -0.07 -0.19 20.58
CA HIS A 50 0.62 -0.96 21.62
C HIS A 50 0.70 -0.18 22.92
N LYS A 51 1.12 1.10 22.87
CA LYS A 51 1.30 1.98 24.03
C LYS A 51 -0.01 2.22 24.80
N MET A 52 -1.11 2.33 24.07
CA MET A 52 -2.46 2.51 24.63
C MET A 52 -3.15 1.19 25.00
N GLY A 53 -2.78 0.07 24.36
CA GLY A 53 -3.45 -1.22 24.57
C GLY A 53 -4.89 -1.29 24.05
N PHE A 54 -5.33 -0.30 23.25
CA PHE A 54 -6.64 -0.25 22.62
C PHE A 54 -6.59 0.36 21.21
N VAL A 55 -7.71 0.31 20.49
CA VAL A 55 -7.83 0.83 19.12
C VAL A 55 -8.05 2.34 19.14
N ILE A 56 -7.13 3.05 18.50
CA ILE A 56 -7.26 4.46 18.14
C ILE A 56 -7.91 4.55 16.76
N GLU A 57 -8.97 5.35 16.63
CA GLU A 57 -9.59 5.63 15.33
C GLU A 57 -9.01 6.92 14.74
N CYS A 58 -8.45 6.82 13.54
CA CYS A 58 -7.92 7.94 12.75
C CYS A 58 -8.83 8.15 11.53
N GLU A 59 -9.28 9.38 11.26
CA GLU A 59 -10.07 9.71 10.06
C GLU A 59 -9.22 9.65 8.78
N ALA A 60 -7.89 9.86 8.89
CA ALA A 60 -6.98 9.89 7.75
C ALA A 60 -5.61 9.19 7.93
N LYS A 61 -5.18 8.44 6.89
CA LYS A 61 -3.87 7.76 6.87
C LYS A 61 -2.66 8.72 6.87
N ILE A 62 -2.71 9.83 6.13
CA ILE A 62 -1.52 10.71 5.91
C ILE A 62 -1.22 11.62 7.12
N THR A 63 -2.23 11.96 7.91
CA THR A 63 -2.13 12.96 8.97
C THR A 63 -2.21 12.30 10.35
N GLU A 64 -3.40 11.86 10.75
CA GLU A 64 -3.69 11.35 12.10
C GLU A 64 -3.00 10.02 12.38
N TYR A 65 -3.12 9.05 11.47
CA TYR A 65 -2.49 7.74 11.61
C TYR A 65 -0.96 7.86 11.65
N SER A 66 -0.38 8.67 10.76
CA SER A 66 1.05 8.95 10.74
C SER A 66 1.58 9.45 12.08
N ALA A 67 0.85 10.38 12.71
CA ALA A 67 1.18 10.87 14.05
C ALA A 67 1.00 9.79 15.13
N ALA A 68 -0.11 9.05 15.10
CA ALA A 68 -0.40 7.96 16.02
C ALA A 68 0.66 6.84 15.99
N VAL A 69 1.21 6.50 14.82
CA VAL A 69 2.31 5.52 14.70
C VAL A 69 3.58 6.02 15.35
N THR A 70 3.97 7.28 15.11
CA THR A 70 5.16 7.84 15.74
C THR A 70 5.00 7.93 17.26
N TRP A 71 3.81 8.27 17.76
CA TRP A 71 3.53 8.33 19.20
C TRP A 71 3.36 6.97 19.87
N ASP A 72 3.06 5.89 19.13
CA ASP A 72 3.02 4.52 19.68
C ASP A 72 4.42 4.03 20.10
N PHE A 73 5.47 4.64 19.54
CA PHE A 73 6.87 4.17 19.66
C PHE A 73 7.91 5.23 20.04
N ASP A 74 7.55 6.51 20.21
CA ASP A 74 8.45 7.51 20.81
C ASP A 74 8.60 7.31 22.33
N ASP A 75 9.62 7.93 22.93
CA ASP A 75 9.78 7.93 24.40
C ASP A 75 9.05 9.07 25.11
N GLU A 76 8.71 10.15 24.39
CA GLU A 76 8.14 11.38 24.96
C GLU A 76 6.62 11.27 25.17
N THR A 77 5.88 10.57 24.30
CA THR A 77 4.46 10.35 24.51
C THR A 77 4.25 9.26 25.55
N LEU A 78 3.49 9.54 26.60
CA LEU A 78 3.10 8.57 27.60
C LEU A 78 1.72 7.97 27.25
N GLU A 79 0.79 8.81 26.80
CA GLU A 79 -0.56 8.43 26.35
C GLU A 79 -1.07 9.34 25.24
N PHE A 80 -1.96 8.85 24.38
CA PHE A 80 -2.66 9.67 23.39
C PHE A 80 -4.07 9.15 23.09
N TYR A 81 -5.01 10.07 22.90
CA TYR A 81 -6.44 9.82 22.82
C TYR A 81 -7.03 10.53 21.60
N GLY A 82 -7.64 9.78 20.69
CA GLY A 82 -8.37 10.36 19.55
C GLY A 82 -9.71 10.99 19.99
N GLN A 83 -10.10 12.09 19.35
CA GLN A 83 -11.38 12.79 19.55
C GLN A 83 -11.70 13.02 21.04
N PRO A 84 -10.87 13.80 21.77
CA PRO A 84 -10.74 13.71 23.22
C PRO A 84 -11.84 14.44 24.02
N ALA A 85 -12.35 15.57 23.50
CA ALA A 85 -13.32 16.41 24.20
C ALA A 85 -14.12 17.29 23.22
N PHE A 86 -15.32 17.72 23.64
CA PHE A 86 -16.07 18.78 22.98
C PHE A 86 -15.68 20.13 23.59
N LEU A 87 -14.80 20.87 22.92
CA LEU A 87 -14.39 22.22 23.31
C LEU A 87 -15.47 23.22 22.89
N GLN A 88 -15.84 24.16 23.77
CA GLN A 88 -16.80 25.22 23.44
C GLN A 88 -16.03 26.51 23.13
N LEU A 89 -15.56 26.60 21.88
CA LEU A 89 -14.75 27.73 21.45
C LEU A 89 -15.61 28.97 21.29
N THR A 90 -14.99 30.13 21.51
CA THR A 90 -15.65 31.42 21.42
C THR A 90 -14.68 32.44 20.84
N ALA A 91 -15.11 33.25 19.87
CA ALA A 91 -14.30 34.33 19.32
C ALA A 91 -15.17 35.56 18.98
N GLN A 92 -14.53 36.73 18.87
CA GLN A 92 -15.15 37.88 18.20
C GLN A 92 -14.95 37.77 16.69
N LEU A 93 -16.03 37.96 15.94
CA LEU A 93 -15.98 38.09 14.49
C LEU A 93 -15.57 39.51 14.08
N PRO A 94 -15.07 39.74 12.85
CA PRO A 94 -14.69 41.07 12.35
C PRO A 94 -15.79 42.14 12.37
N ASN A 95 -17.06 41.74 12.57
CA ASN A 95 -18.21 42.64 12.71
C ASN A 95 -18.58 42.93 14.19
N GLY A 96 -17.68 42.64 15.13
CA GLY A 96 -17.86 42.86 16.58
C GLY A 96 -18.82 41.86 17.26
N ARG A 97 -19.43 40.91 16.54
CA ARG A 97 -20.32 39.92 17.14
C ARG A 97 -19.52 38.77 17.75
N ARG A 98 -19.87 38.38 18.98
CA ARG A 98 -19.36 37.16 19.62
C ARG A 98 -20.01 35.93 18.97
N SER A 99 -19.19 34.97 18.57
CA SER A 99 -19.62 33.68 18.03
C SER A 99 -19.08 32.56 18.90
N SER A 100 -19.89 31.53 19.14
CA SER A 100 -19.50 30.32 19.87
C SER A 100 -19.88 29.09 19.05
N TRP A 101 -19.02 28.07 19.06
CA TRP A 101 -19.24 26.81 18.36
C TRP A 101 -18.52 25.67 19.08
N THR A 102 -19.09 24.48 19.00
CA THR A 102 -18.42 23.26 19.47
C THR A 102 -17.33 22.84 18.49
N TYR A 103 -16.19 22.42 19.02
CA TYR A 103 -15.02 21.94 18.29
C TYR A 103 -14.52 20.63 18.94
N THR A 104 -13.98 19.72 18.15
CA THR A 104 -13.39 18.48 18.64
C THR A 104 -12.02 18.34 17.99
N PRO A 105 -10.92 18.49 18.75
CA PRO A 105 -9.57 18.26 18.25
C PRO A 105 -9.39 16.81 17.78
N ASP A 106 -8.45 16.58 16.87
CA ASP A 106 -8.14 15.22 16.42
C ASP A 106 -7.56 14.35 17.55
N PHE A 107 -6.65 14.88 18.38
CA PHE A 107 -6.04 14.18 19.51
C PHE A 107 -5.88 15.01 20.78
N PHE A 108 -5.74 14.32 21.91
CA PHE A 108 -5.11 14.80 23.14
C PHE A 108 -3.93 13.88 23.48
N ARG A 109 -2.78 14.46 23.83
CA ARG A 109 -1.51 13.77 24.08
C ARG A 109 -1.02 14.12 25.48
N ILE A 110 -0.63 13.12 26.25
CA ILE A 110 0.08 13.24 27.52
C ILE A 110 1.54 12.95 27.26
N THR A 111 2.41 13.90 27.55
CA THR A 111 3.87 13.77 27.37
C THR A 111 4.58 13.81 28.73
N ARG A 112 5.91 13.67 28.73
CA ARG A 112 6.71 13.88 29.96
C ARG A 112 6.79 15.37 30.34
N SER A 113 6.63 16.24 29.35
CA SER A 113 6.76 17.69 29.43
C SER A 113 5.45 18.46 29.60
N GLY A 114 4.28 17.85 29.33
CA GLY A 114 3.01 18.54 29.39
C GLY A 114 1.80 17.77 28.85
N PHE A 115 0.76 18.54 28.53
CA PHE A 115 -0.50 18.06 27.96
C PHE A 115 -0.81 18.86 26.70
N GLU A 116 -1.11 18.20 25.59
CA GLU A 116 -1.26 18.83 24.29
C GLU A 116 -2.56 18.40 23.60
N PHE A 117 -3.39 19.35 23.17
CA PHE A 117 -4.44 19.10 22.18
C PHE A 117 -3.87 19.32 20.78
N ILE A 118 -4.09 18.36 19.88
CA ILE A 118 -3.45 18.34 18.57
C ILE A 118 -4.51 18.23 17.48
N GLU A 119 -4.43 19.12 16.50
CA GLU A 119 -5.22 19.09 15.28
C GLU A 119 -4.33 18.72 14.09
N CYS A 120 -4.64 17.64 13.40
CA CYS A 120 -3.82 17.13 12.28
C CYS A 120 -4.41 17.62 10.95
N LYS A 121 -3.60 18.29 10.12
CA LYS A 121 -4.07 18.88 8.84
C LYS A 121 -3.07 18.70 7.72
N THR A 122 -3.56 18.72 6.48
CA THR A 122 -2.68 18.93 5.31
C THR A 122 -2.50 20.42 5.07
N GLU A 123 -1.39 20.81 4.43
CA GLU A 123 -1.06 22.19 4.04
C GLU A 123 -2.16 22.77 3.14
N LYS A 124 -2.78 21.92 2.33
CA LYS A 124 -3.94 22.24 1.49
C LYS A 124 -5.21 22.53 2.28
N ASP A 125 -5.47 21.78 3.35
CA ASP A 125 -6.62 22.01 4.22
C ASP A 125 -6.41 23.25 5.11
N LEU A 126 -5.16 23.53 5.53
CA LEU A 126 -4.78 24.77 6.22
C LEU A 126 -4.98 25.99 5.32
N SER A 127 -4.45 25.95 4.08
CA SER A 127 -4.68 26.99 3.06
C SER A 127 -6.18 27.24 2.83
N GLY A 128 -6.98 26.18 2.73
CA GLY A 128 -8.43 26.27 2.56
C GLY A 128 -9.20 26.73 3.80
N SER A 129 -8.61 26.62 5.00
CA SER A 129 -9.16 27.13 6.26
C SER A 129 -8.90 28.63 6.42
N VAL A 130 -7.69 29.10 6.10
CA VAL A 130 -7.35 30.54 6.04
C VAL A 130 -8.27 31.27 5.07
N GLN A 131 -8.46 30.74 3.85
CA GLN A 131 -9.36 31.35 2.86
C GLN A 131 -10.82 31.51 3.34
N LYS A 132 -11.29 30.65 4.27
CA LYS A 132 -12.65 30.71 4.82
C LYS A 132 -12.75 31.55 6.09
N ARG A 133 -11.70 31.58 6.91
CA ARG A 133 -11.67 32.24 8.23
C ARG A 133 -10.28 32.87 8.48
N PRO A 134 -9.89 33.91 7.71
CA PRO A 134 -8.54 34.48 7.79
C PRO A 134 -8.26 35.21 9.12
N HIS A 135 -9.30 35.54 9.88
CA HIS A 135 -9.21 36.15 11.21
C HIS A 135 -9.08 35.11 12.35
N ALA A 136 -9.18 33.81 12.05
CA ALA A 136 -9.20 32.76 13.07
C ALA A 136 -7.92 31.92 13.09
N TYR A 137 -7.09 31.99 12.04
CA TYR A 137 -5.83 31.28 11.91
C TYR A 137 -4.71 32.28 11.66
N SER A 138 -3.56 32.07 12.28
CA SER A 138 -2.33 32.84 12.04
C SER A 138 -1.14 31.89 11.87
N VAL A 139 -0.05 32.42 11.31
CA VAL A 139 1.23 31.71 11.20
C VAL A 139 2.29 32.61 11.82
N ASP A 140 3.16 32.07 12.68
CA ASP A 140 4.25 32.82 13.30
C ASP A 140 5.47 32.96 12.36
N GLU A 141 6.49 33.69 12.80
CA GLU A 141 7.74 33.88 12.04
C GLU A 141 8.54 32.57 11.84
N SER A 142 8.28 31.55 12.64
CA SER A 142 8.88 30.22 12.54
C SER A 142 8.10 29.26 11.63
N GLY A 143 6.94 29.69 11.10
CA GLY A 143 6.07 28.88 10.25
C GLY A 143 5.07 27.99 11.02
N ASN A 144 4.95 28.15 12.34
CA ASN A 144 3.99 27.39 13.15
C ASN A 144 2.56 27.91 12.93
N TRP A 145 1.61 26.99 12.88
CA TRP A 145 0.20 27.28 12.67
C TRP A 145 -0.56 27.46 13.98
N HIS A 146 -1.19 28.62 14.13
CA HIS A 146 -1.97 28.99 15.30
C HIS A 146 -3.47 28.96 15.03
N TYR A 147 -4.24 28.58 16.06
CA TYR A 147 -5.68 28.70 16.15
C TYR A 147 -6.06 29.29 17.52
N PRO A 148 -5.89 30.63 17.71
CA PRO A 148 -6.01 31.29 19.00
C PRO A 148 -7.29 30.97 19.81
N PRO A 149 -8.48 30.84 19.20
CA PRO A 149 -9.70 30.49 19.94
C PRO A 149 -9.63 29.11 20.65
N ALA A 150 -8.83 28.17 20.13
CA ALA A 150 -8.60 26.89 20.78
C ALA A 150 -7.45 26.96 21.79
N GLU A 151 -6.35 27.65 21.46
CA GLU A 151 -5.20 27.89 22.35
C GLU A 151 -5.64 28.53 23.67
N GLU A 152 -6.39 29.63 23.62
CA GLU A 152 -6.93 30.32 24.81
C GLU A 152 -7.83 29.39 25.63
N HIS A 153 -8.71 28.63 24.96
CA HIS A 153 -9.65 27.73 25.62
C HIS A 153 -8.95 26.57 26.32
N VAL A 154 -7.99 25.88 25.69
CA VAL A 154 -7.33 24.74 26.34
C VAL A 154 -6.32 25.16 27.41
N THR A 155 -5.68 26.32 27.24
CA THR A 155 -4.77 26.88 28.26
C THR A 155 -5.54 27.21 29.54
N SER A 156 -6.66 27.94 29.41
CA SER A 156 -7.50 28.32 30.56
C SER A 156 -8.24 27.13 31.18
N GLU A 157 -8.95 26.35 30.35
CA GLU A 157 -9.83 25.29 30.85
C GLU A 157 -9.10 23.99 31.22
N TYR A 158 -7.95 23.67 30.62
CA TYR A 158 -7.28 22.37 30.80
C TYR A 158 -5.82 22.46 31.26
N GLY A 159 -5.21 23.64 31.28
CA GLY A 159 -3.77 23.78 31.57
C GLY A 159 -2.90 23.09 30.53
N ALA A 160 -3.40 22.98 29.29
CA ALA A 160 -2.80 22.26 28.18
C ALA A 160 -2.45 23.23 27.04
N SER A 161 -1.54 22.83 26.15
CA SER A 161 -1.28 23.54 24.89
C SER A 161 -2.27 23.11 23.80
N PHE A 162 -2.42 23.94 22.75
CA PHE A 162 -3.04 23.54 21.49
C PHE A 162 -2.01 23.66 20.38
N ARG A 163 -1.95 22.69 19.47
CA ARG A 163 -1.04 22.71 18.32
C ARG A 163 -1.73 22.19 17.07
N ILE A 164 -1.53 22.90 15.95
CA ILE A 164 -1.78 22.36 14.62
C ILE A 164 -0.54 21.59 14.17
N ARG A 165 -0.70 20.32 13.80
CA ARG A 165 0.34 19.47 13.21
C ARG A 165 0.10 19.32 11.70
N PRO A 166 0.89 19.98 10.83
CA PRO A 166 0.82 19.79 9.38
C PRO A 166 1.35 18.41 8.96
N ALA A 167 1.00 17.98 7.76
CA ALA A 167 1.40 16.68 7.22
C ALA A 167 2.92 16.60 6.97
N SER A 168 3.56 17.73 6.70
CA SER A 168 5.02 17.87 6.57
C SER A 168 5.82 17.52 7.84
N GLU A 169 5.22 17.53 9.04
CA GLU A 169 5.90 17.04 10.26
C GLU A 169 5.98 15.49 10.34
N ASN A 170 5.31 14.77 9.45
CA ASN A 170 5.31 13.31 9.45
C ASN A 170 6.46 12.80 8.57
N ASN A 171 7.39 12.04 9.16
CA ASN A 171 8.46 11.38 8.41
C ASN A 171 7.93 10.03 7.85
N PRO A 172 7.74 9.89 6.51
CA PRO A 172 7.22 8.67 5.92
C PRO A 172 8.21 7.50 5.97
N VAL A 173 9.52 7.77 6.01
CA VAL A 173 10.57 6.74 6.15
C VAL A 173 10.49 6.10 7.53
N LEU A 174 10.41 6.93 8.57
CA LEU A 174 10.23 6.46 9.95
C LEU A 174 8.95 5.64 10.11
N ILE A 175 7.83 6.10 9.55
CA ILE A 175 6.55 5.38 9.62
C ILE A 175 6.64 4.01 8.93
N GLU A 176 7.25 3.93 7.74
CA GLU A 176 7.43 2.66 7.01
C GLU A 176 8.36 1.69 7.77
N ASN A 177 9.43 2.20 8.38
CA ASN A 177 10.34 1.41 9.21
C ASN A 177 9.65 0.90 10.49
N LEU A 178 8.89 1.75 11.19
CA LEU A 178 8.10 1.37 12.37
C LEU A 178 6.98 0.37 12.01
N GLU A 179 6.35 0.51 10.84
CA GLU A 179 5.41 -0.49 10.30
C GLU A 179 6.13 -1.85 10.11
N TYR A 180 7.28 -1.87 9.42
CA TYR A 180 8.03 -3.08 9.09
C TYR A 180 8.66 -3.80 10.31
N LEU A 181 9.13 -3.03 11.30
CA LEU A 181 9.76 -3.53 12.53
C LEU A 181 8.75 -3.80 13.67
N ARG A 182 7.46 -3.44 13.52
CA ARG A 182 6.43 -3.52 14.57
C ARG A 182 6.42 -4.82 15.36
N ASP A 183 6.48 -5.96 14.68
CA ASP A 183 6.43 -7.28 15.32
C ASP A 183 7.69 -7.63 16.13
N TYR A 184 8.82 -6.94 15.93
CA TYR A 184 10.04 -7.07 16.77
C TYR A 184 10.02 -6.08 17.95
N ILE A 185 9.41 -4.89 17.78
CA ILE A 185 9.25 -3.89 18.84
C ILE A 185 8.25 -4.37 19.90
N ILE A 186 7.09 -4.87 19.47
CA ILE A 186 5.99 -5.30 20.37
C ILE A 186 6.28 -6.66 21.00
N LYS A 187 6.96 -7.54 20.27
CA LYS A 187 7.36 -8.86 20.73
C LYS A 187 8.85 -8.99 20.43
N PRO A 188 9.73 -8.69 21.40
CA PRO A 188 11.16 -8.91 21.22
C PRO A 188 11.42 -10.37 20.83
N ALA A 189 12.19 -10.58 19.77
CA ALA A 189 12.62 -11.91 19.38
C ALA A 189 13.66 -12.41 20.39
N GLN A 190 13.58 -13.69 20.79
CA GLN A 190 14.72 -14.30 21.49
C GLN A 190 15.86 -14.44 20.48
N GLY A 191 16.89 -13.60 20.63
CA GLY A 191 18.06 -13.60 19.77
C GLY A 191 18.76 -14.96 19.79
N ASP A 192 19.12 -15.47 18.61
CA ASP A 192 20.03 -16.59 18.45
C ASP A 192 21.48 -16.07 18.66
N PRO A 193 22.18 -16.46 19.74
CA PRO A 193 23.49 -15.89 20.06
C PRO A 193 24.56 -16.18 19.00
N VAL A 194 24.42 -17.29 18.25
CA VAL A 194 25.35 -17.67 17.19
C VAL A 194 25.17 -16.74 15.99
N LYS A 195 23.92 -16.48 15.61
CA LYS A 195 23.59 -15.52 14.54
C LYS A 195 23.96 -14.09 14.91
N GLN A 196 23.70 -13.67 16.14
CA GLN A 196 24.10 -12.36 16.65
C GLN A 196 25.62 -12.20 16.65
N ALA A 197 26.37 -13.23 17.03
CA ALA A 197 27.83 -13.22 16.92
C ALA A 197 28.28 -13.06 15.46
N ARG A 198 27.71 -13.86 14.53
CA ARG A 198 28.02 -13.79 13.10
C ARG A 198 27.77 -12.39 12.50
N LEU A 199 26.61 -11.79 12.79
CA LEU A 199 26.25 -10.44 12.31
C LEU A 199 27.17 -9.36 12.92
N ARG A 200 27.47 -9.45 14.22
CA ARG A 200 28.40 -8.56 14.91
C ARG A 200 29.80 -8.65 14.32
N ASP A 201 30.33 -9.86 14.10
CA ASP A 201 31.68 -10.07 13.61
C ASP A 201 31.82 -9.59 12.15
N TYR A 202 30.78 -9.78 11.33
CA TYR A 202 30.67 -9.20 9.99
C TYR A 202 30.73 -7.65 10.01
N LEU A 203 29.93 -7.00 10.87
CA LEU A 203 29.94 -5.54 11.01
C LEU A 203 31.19 -5.00 11.73
N VAL A 204 31.90 -5.80 12.53
CA VAL A 204 33.23 -5.44 13.06
C VAL A 204 34.27 -5.39 11.95
N ALA A 205 34.22 -6.33 11.00
CA ALA A 205 35.13 -6.37 9.85
C ALA A 205 34.84 -5.23 8.85
N GLN A 206 33.58 -5.07 8.42
CA GLN A 206 33.20 -4.11 7.37
C GLN A 206 32.88 -2.69 7.89
N ARG A 207 32.60 -2.53 9.19
CA ARG A 207 32.11 -1.29 9.86
C ARG A 207 30.69 -0.86 9.46
N TRP A 208 30.34 -1.02 8.18
CA TRP A 208 29.01 -0.85 7.63
C TRP A 208 28.83 -1.75 6.41
N ALA A 209 27.58 -2.05 6.05
CA ALA A 209 27.22 -2.79 4.84
C ALA A 209 25.77 -2.46 4.45
N THR A 210 25.36 -2.74 3.21
CA THR A 210 23.94 -2.64 2.86
C THR A 210 23.16 -3.80 3.47
N VAL A 211 21.84 -3.65 3.63
CA VAL A 211 20.98 -4.77 4.04
C VAL A 211 21.06 -5.91 3.02
N SER A 212 21.22 -5.61 1.72
CA SER A 212 21.40 -6.64 0.68
C SER A 212 22.69 -7.44 0.91
N ASP A 213 23.84 -6.78 1.07
CA ASP A 213 25.13 -7.44 1.34
C ASP A 213 25.05 -8.35 2.58
N ILE A 214 24.48 -7.83 3.68
CA ILE A 214 24.32 -8.57 4.93
C ILE A 214 23.48 -9.83 4.73
N LEU A 215 22.36 -9.73 4.00
CA LEU A 215 21.46 -10.87 3.75
C LEU A 215 22.05 -11.88 2.76
N ASN A 216 22.85 -11.43 1.79
CA ASN A 216 23.51 -12.27 0.79
C ASN A 216 24.69 -13.05 1.39
N ASP A 217 25.55 -12.38 2.17
CA ASP A 217 26.71 -12.98 2.83
C ASP A 217 26.32 -13.81 4.06
N ASN A 218 25.17 -13.50 4.69
CA ASN A 218 24.65 -14.21 5.84
C ASN A 218 23.20 -14.67 5.60
N PRO A 219 22.97 -15.67 4.71
CA PRO A 219 21.65 -16.25 4.54
C PRO A 219 21.10 -16.70 5.89
N ASP A 220 19.79 -16.45 6.13
CA ASP A 220 19.07 -16.72 7.38
C ASP A 220 19.21 -15.70 8.54
N ILE A 221 19.91 -14.58 8.34
CA ILE A 221 20.11 -13.54 9.38
C ILE A 221 18.93 -12.56 9.56
N ALA A 222 17.94 -12.54 8.66
CA ALA A 222 16.95 -11.45 8.59
C ALA A 222 16.17 -11.19 9.90
N ASP A 223 15.73 -12.23 10.62
CA ASP A 223 15.07 -12.06 11.92
C ASP A 223 16.03 -11.45 12.96
N THR A 224 17.30 -11.87 12.98
CA THR A 224 18.35 -11.34 13.87
C THR A 224 18.70 -9.89 13.54
N LEU A 225 18.86 -9.56 12.26
CA LEU A 225 19.14 -8.20 11.79
C LEU A 225 18.08 -7.22 12.27
N ASN A 226 16.80 -7.54 12.06
CA ASN A 226 15.69 -6.68 12.47
C ASN A 226 15.60 -6.54 13.99
N ALA A 227 15.83 -7.61 14.76
CA ALA A 227 15.86 -7.57 16.22
C ALA A 227 17.03 -6.72 16.74
N ASP A 228 18.23 -6.89 16.20
CA ASP A 228 19.43 -6.16 16.62
C ASP A 228 19.35 -4.66 16.28
N VAL A 229 18.66 -4.27 15.20
CA VAL A 229 18.30 -2.87 14.90
C VAL A 229 17.35 -2.30 15.97
N VAL A 230 16.28 -3.02 16.30
CA VAL A 230 15.28 -2.56 17.29
C VAL A 230 15.86 -2.47 18.70
N GLU A 231 16.72 -3.40 19.07
CA GLU A 231 17.36 -3.46 20.39
C GLU A 231 18.65 -2.61 20.47
N GLY A 232 18.99 -1.86 19.40
CA GLY A 232 20.13 -0.93 19.38
C GLY A 232 21.51 -1.60 19.49
N ARG A 233 21.61 -2.91 19.23
CA ARG A 233 22.89 -3.65 19.20
C ARG A 233 23.74 -3.30 17.99
N ILE A 234 23.09 -2.85 16.92
CA ILE A 234 23.68 -2.29 15.70
C ILE A 234 22.93 -1.00 15.38
N TYR A 235 23.54 -0.12 14.58
CA TYR A 235 22.95 1.18 14.27
C TYR A 235 22.36 1.22 12.87
N PHE A 236 21.12 1.69 12.77
CA PHE A 236 20.44 2.00 11.52
C PHE A 236 19.64 3.30 11.69
N ASP A 237 19.76 4.23 10.74
CA ASP A 237 19.00 5.48 10.79
C ASP A 237 17.57 5.27 10.28
N LEU A 238 16.68 4.96 11.23
CA LEU A 238 15.24 4.77 11.02
C LEU A 238 14.55 6.01 10.43
N THR A 239 15.17 7.20 10.46
CA THR A 239 14.56 8.45 9.99
C THR A 239 15.03 8.84 8.59
N ALA A 240 16.25 8.48 8.19
CA ALA A 240 16.83 8.84 6.91
C ALA A 240 16.70 7.76 5.84
N GLN A 241 16.75 6.47 6.21
CA GLN A 241 16.82 5.36 5.25
C GLN A 241 15.71 4.34 5.48
N ARG A 242 15.16 3.78 4.39
CA ARG A 242 14.16 2.72 4.45
C ARG A 242 14.84 1.36 4.53
N ILE A 243 14.64 0.60 5.61
CA ILE A 243 15.20 -0.77 5.75
C ILE A 243 14.68 -1.74 4.67
N THR A 244 13.58 -1.38 4.00
CA THR A 244 12.96 -2.09 2.89
C THR A 244 13.69 -1.89 1.56
N ASP A 245 14.42 -0.78 1.39
CA ASP A 245 15.27 -0.45 0.24
C ASP A 245 16.67 -1.07 0.41
N ARG A 246 16.71 -2.40 0.31
CA ARG A 246 17.83 -3.23 0.80
C ARG A 246 19.18 -2.94 0.13
N GLU A 247 19.14 -2.51 -1.13
CA GLU A 247 20.33 -2.19 -1.93
C GLU A 247 21.03 -0.89 -1.49
N HIS A 248 20.31 0.02 -0.82
CA HIS A 248 20.83 1.32 -0.42
C HIS A 248 20.83 1.53 1.11
N ALA A 249 20.02 0.77 1.84
CA ALA A 249 19.89 0.82 3.28
C ALA A 249 21.19 0.36 3.97
N LEU A 250 21.97 1.30 4.51
CA LEU A 250 23.21 1.04 5.22
C LEU A 250 22.97 0.74 6.70
N VAL A 251 23.48 -0.40 7.15
CA VAL A 251 23.54 -0.80 8.55
C VAL A 251 24.97 -0.65 9.04
N PHE A 252 25.12 -0.04 10.21
CA PHE A 252 26.40 0.29 10.81
C PHE A 252 26.62 -0.52 12.08
N ARG A 253 27.88 -0.81 12.41
CA ARG A 253 28.24 -1.46 13.68
C ARG A 253 27.72 -0.66 14.89
N ASP A 254 27.86 0.65 14.86
CA ASP A 254 27.44 1.58 15.91
C ASP A 254 27.24 3.01 15.36
N ALA A 255 26.72 3.91 16.20
CA ALA A 255 26.49 5.31 15.86
C ALA A 255 27.78 6.09 15.54
N SER A 256 28.94 5.68 16.06
CA SER A 256 30.23 6.31 15.74
C SER A 256 30.68 5.96 14.31
N CYS A 257 30.47 4.71 13.88
CA CYS A 257 30.65 4.31 12.49
C CYS A 257 29.69 5.04 11.54
N ALA A 258 28.43 5.22 11.92
CA ALA A 258 27.47 5.99 11.14
C ALA A 258 27.85 7.47 11.03
N SER A 259 28.23 8.10 12.14
CA SER A 259 28.72 9.49 12.14
C SER A 259 29.98 9.66 11.29
N ALA A 260 30.95 8.74 11.41
CA ALA A 260 32.15 8.73 10.57
C ALA A 260 31.83 8.55 9.09
N TYR A 261 30.85 7.71 8.74
CA TYR A 261 30.38 7.54 7.36
C TYR A 261 29.66 8.80 6.86
N SER A 262 28.81 9.44 7.66
CA SER A 262 28.15 10.70 7.30
C SER A 262 29.16 11.83 7.09
N VAL A 263 30.19 11.93 7.94
CA VAL A 263 31.31 12.86 7.74
C VAL A 263 32.11 12.51 6.48
N PHE A 264 32.39 11.23 6.22
CA PHE A 264 33.05 10.79 4.99
C PHE A 264 32.22 11.14 3.74
N ALA A 265 30.93 10.82 3.73
CA ALA A 265 30.01 11.11 2.64
C ALA A 265 29.80 12.62 2.42
N ALA A 266 29.79 13.43 3.48
CA ALA A 266 29.75 14.89 3.38
C ALA A 266 31.09 15.51 3.00
N SER A 267 32.22 14.90 3.41
CA SER A 267 33.58 15.25 2.96
C SER A 267 33.85 14.85 1.50
N LYS A 268 32.90 14.16 0.87
CA LYS A 268 32.78 14.00 -0.58
C LYS A 268 32.28 15.29 -1.25
N THR A 269 32.61 16.45 -0.68
CA THR A 269 32.92 17.64 -1.48
C THR A 269 34.01 17.28 -2.49
N ASN A 270 33.99 17.93 -3.66
CA ASN A 270 35.05 17.76 -4.64
C ASN A 270 36.38 18.22 -4.04
N ALA A 271 37.17 17.28 -3.53
CA ALA A 271 38.55 17.56 -3.16
C ALA A 271 39.24 18.13 -4.41
N PRO A 272 39.93 19.29 -4.31
CA PRO A 272 40.63 19.85 -5.45
C PRO A 272 41.63 18.80 -5.93
N ARG A 273 41.49 18.38 -7.20
CA ARG A 273 42.32 17.31 -7.79
C ARG A 273 43.78 17.61 -7.50
N GLU A 274 44.45 16.70 -6.79
CA GLU A 274 45.84 16.87 -6.39
C GLU A 274 46.70 17.23 -7.60
N ASN A 275 47.27 18.44 -7.58
CA ASN A 275 48.06 18.99 -8.66
C ASN A 275 47.44 18.79 -10.05
N VAL A 276 46.35 19.52 -10.34
CA VAL A 276 46.19 20.04 -11.70
C VAL A 276 47.40 20.92 -12.00
N ILE A 277 48.47 20.29 -12.49
CA ILE A 277 49.44 20.92 -13.36
C ILE A 277 48.58 21.54 -14.46
N LEU A 278 48.41 22.86 -14.39
CA LEU A 278 47.59 23.61 -15.31
C LEU A 278 48.16 23.31 -16.69
N SER A 279 47.48 22.45 -17.45
CA SER A 279 48.00 21.96 -18.71
C SER A 279 47.89 23.12 -19.68
N LEU A 280 49.01 23.83 -19.85
CA LEU A 280 49.13 25.03 -20.69
C LEU A 280 49.10 24.66 -22.19
N LEU A 281 48.17 23.79 -22.55
CA LEU A 281 47.81 23.46 -23.92
C LEU A 281 47.00 24.62 -24.51
N PRO A 282 47.11 24.86 -25.83
CA PRO A 282 46.19 25.74 -26.53
C PRO A 282 44.71 25.38 -26.24
N GLY A 283 43.92 26.38 -25.88
CA GLY A 283 42.51 26.26 -25.47
C GLY A 283 42.26 26.28 -23.96
N THR A 284 43.29 26.30 -23.11
CA THR A 284 43.10 26.32 -21.65
C THR A 284 42.76 27.73 -21.14
N CYS A 285 41.68 27.87 -20.37
CA CYS A 285 41.20 29.15 -19.85
C CYS A 285 41.59 29.39 -18.38
N PHE A 286 41.87 30.65 -18.03
CA PHE A 286 42.17 31.09 -16.67
C PHE A 286 41.73 32.54 -16.43
N GLY A 287 41.41 32.87 -15.18
CA GLY A 287 41.10 34.23 -14.73
C GLY A 287 42.37 34.91 -14.28
N TRP A 288 42.62 36.13 -14.77
CA TRP A 288 43.75 36.96 -14.35
C TRP A 288 43.39 38.44 -14.42
N ASP A 289 43.67 39.17 -13.35
CA ASP A 289 43.35 40.60 -13.17
C ASP A 289 41.87 40.95 -13.45
N GLY A 290 40.96 40.10 -12.96
CA GLY A 290 39.51 40.27 -13.13
C GLY A 290 38.98 39.99 -14.54
N LYS A 291 39.82 39.51 -15.46
CA LYS A 291 39.48 39.21 -16.86
C LYS A 291 39.67 37.73 -17.21
N HIS A 292 38.94 37.25 -18.21
CA HIS A 292 39.01 35.88 -18.71
C HIS A 292 40.05 35.77 -19.83
N TRP A 293 40.98 34.82 -19.71
CA TRP A 293 42.06 34.60 -20.68
C TRP A 293 42.10 33.15 -21.16
N GLU A 294 42.46 32.94 -22.43
CA GLU A 294 42.64 31.63 -23.08
C GLU A 294 44.08 31.50 -23.59
N VAL A 295 44.79 30.41 -23.29
CA VAL A 295 46.09 30.10 -23.90
C VAL A 295 45.89 29.80 -25.39
N ILE A 296 46.49 30.59 -26.28
CA ILE A 296 46.44 30.35 -27.74
C ILE A 296 47.62 29.48 -28.18
N ASN A 297 48.80 29.69 -27.58
CA ASN A 297 50.02 28.99 -27.94
C ASN A 297 50.97 28.89 -26.74
N ARG A 298 51.72 27.78 -26.67
CA ARG A 298 52.80 27.56 -25.70
C ARG A 298 54.06 27.18 -26.45
N GLY A 299 54.99 28.13 -26.54
CA GLY A 299 56.37 27.86 -26.96
C GLY A 299 57.25 27.46 -25.78
N ASP A 300 58.49 27.08 -26.07
CA ASP A 300 59.44 26.60 -25.07
C ASP A 300 59.85 27.69 -24.06
N THR A 301 59.75 28.97 -24.42
CA THR A 301 60.12 30.12 -23.59
C THR A 301 58.94 31.00 -23.17
N GLU A 302 57.86 31.03 -23.95
CA GLU A 302 56.79 32.02 -23.86
C GLU A 302 55.39 31.41 -24.13
N ILE A 303 54.38 31.94 -23.46
CA ILE A 303 52.97 31.53 -23.51
C ILE A 303 52.15 32.71 -24.05
N ALA A 304 51.48 32.54 -25.18
CA ALA A 304 50.59 33.55 -25.75
C ALA A 304 49.14 33.30 -25.32
N CYS A 305 48.47 34.31 -24.75
CA CYS A 305 47.10 34.20 -24.22
C CYS A 305 46.19 35.31 -24.78
N ARG A 306 44.91 35.05 -25.02
CA ARG A 306 43.91 36.01 -25.50
C ARG A 306 42.86 36.33 -24.45
N CYS A 307 42.47 37.60 -24.33
CA CYS A 307 41.34 38.04 -23.53
C CYS A 307 40.01 37.65 -24.20
N LEU A 308 39.09 37.05 -23.44
CA LEU A 308 37.78 36.59 -23.91
C LEU A 308 36.64 37.58 -23.63
N ASP A 309 36.86 38.60 -22.80
CA ASP A 309 35.83 39.57 -22.42
C ASP A 309 35.49 40.56 -23.56
N PRO A 310 34.19 40.83 -23.83
CA PRO A 310 33.74 41.52 -25.05
C PRO A 310 34.05 43.03 -25.10
N ASP A 311 34.40 43.65 -23.97
CA ASP A 311 34.67 45.09 -23.89
C ASP A 311 36.10 45.49 -24.32
N VAL A 312 36.95 44.52 -24.72
CA VAL A 312 38.37 44.74 -25.07
C VAL A 312 38.71 44.24 -26.48
N VAL A 313 37.81 44.44 -27.43
CA VAL A 313 37.98 44.01 -28.84
C VAL A 313 38.59 45.13 -29.71
N SER A 314 39.78 45.62 -29.32
CA SER A 314 40.62 46.45 -30.20
C SER A 314 42.12 46.13 -30.04
N ASP A 315 42.72 45.65 -31.14
CA ASP A 315 44.14 45.48 -31.51
C ASP A 315 45.21 44.96 -30.54
N ASN A 316 44.93 44.75 -29.25
CA ASN A 316 45.88 44.17 -28.30
C ASN A 316 45.22 43.13 -27.38
N SER A 317 44.31 42.33 -27.94
CA SER A 317 43.60 41.25 -27.25
C SER A 317 44.48 40.04 -26.91
N VAL A 318 45.76 40.03 -27.30
CA VAL A 318 46.73 38.96 -27.04
C VAL A 318 47.90 39.48 -26.21
N ILE A 319 48.22 38.78 -25.13
CA ILE A 319 49.41 38.98 -24.29
C ILE A 319 50.39 37.83 -24.47
N VAL A 320 51.66 38.08 -24.15
CA VAL A 320 52.69 37.02 -24.08
C VAL A 320 53.36 37.05 -22.70
N LEU A 321 53.34 35.91 -22.01
CA LEU A 321 53.90 35.73 -20.68
C LEU A 321 55.02 34.69 -20.72
N ARG A 322 56.16 34.98 -20.08
CA ARG A 322 57.23 33.98 -19.88
C ARG A 322 56.81 32.98 -18.80
N HIS A 323 57.17 31.71 -18.96
CA HIS A 323 56.80 30.62 -18.02
C HIS A 323 57.05 31.00 -16.55
N GLY A 324 58.24 31.51 -16.21
CA GLY A 324 58.58 31.90 -14.83
C GLY A 324 57.76 33.07 -14.26
N VAL A 325 57.15 33.91 -15.10
CA VAL A 325 56.22 34.97 -14.66
C VAL A 325 54.83 34.38 -14.46
N PHE A 326 54.38 33.52 -15.36
CA PHE A 326 53.11 32.79 -15.25
C PHE A 326 53.07 31.96 -13.95
N ASP A 327 54.12 31.15 -13.71
CA ASP A 327 54.26 30.34 -12.50
C ASP A 327 54.28 31.18 -11.21
N ALA A 328 54.91 32.37 -11.25
CA ALA A 328 54.95 33.26 -10.10
C ALA A 328 53.58 33.90 -9.79
N LEU A 329 52.79 34.22 -10.81
CA LEU A 329 51.42 34.73 -10.67
C LEU A 329 50.45 33.63 -10.19
N ALA A 330 50.60 32.40 -10.70
CA ALA A 330 49.85 31.23 -10.24
C ALA A 330 50.15 30.89 -8.77
N ARG A 331 51.43 30.85 -8.36
CA ARG A 331 51.83 30.62 -6.95
C ARG A 331 51.35 31.71 -5.98
N LYS A 332 51.10 32.92 -6.47
CA LYS A 332 50.51 34.03 -5.70
C LYS A 332 48.98 33.99 -5.67
N GLY A 333 48.34 33.01 -6.30
CA GLY A 333 46.87 32.92 -6.42
C GLY A 333 46.24 34.00 -7.31
N GLN A 334 47.05 34.70 -8.12
CA GLN A 334 46.56 35.77 -9.00
C GLN A 334 46.08 35.24 -10.36
N ILE A 335 46.55 34.06 -10.75
CA ILE A 335 45.97 33.27 -11.85
C ILE A 335 45.07 32.21 -11.21
N VAL A 336 43.77 32.32 -11.45
CA VAL A 336 42.78 31.36 -10.99
C VAL A 336 42.45 30.44 -12.18
N PRO A 337 42.66 29.11 -12.11
CA PRO A 337 42.19 28.23 -13.16
C PRO A 337 40.67 28.36 -13.27
N ILE A 338 40.20 28.73 -14.47
CA ILE A 338 38.80 28.53 -14.80
C ILE A 338 38.74 27.06 -15.19
N GLU A 339 38.42 26.21 -14.21
CA GLU A 339 37.85 24.92 -14.58
C GLU A 339 36.67 25.25 -15.51
N PRO A 340 36.58 24.67 -16.72
CA PRO A 340 35.39 24.83 -17.52
C PRO A 340 34.27 24.31 -16.64
N ALA A 341 33.36 25.21 -16.26
CA ALA A 341 32.24 24.82 -15.43
C ALA A 341 31.47 23.79 -16.25
N GLU A 342 31.59 22.50 -15.89
CA GLU A 342 30.78 21.41 -16.44
C GLU A 342 29.37 21.50 -15.85
N ASP A 343 28.77 22.66 -16.05
CA ASP A 343 27.51 22.84 -16.75
C ASP A 343 26.43 21.82 -16.36
N ASP A 344 26.13 21.74 -15.07
CA ASP A 344 24.93 21.09 -14.54
C ASP A 344 23.67 21.63 -15.27
N ALA A 345 23.70 22.85 -15.83
CA ALA A 345 22.69 23.38 -16.72
C ALA A 345 22.67 22.74 -18.12
N ALA A 346 23.80 22.64 -18.85
CA ALA A 346 23.86 21.97 -20.14
C ALA A 346 23.75 20.44 -20.03
N GLN A 347 24.19 19.84 -18.93
CA GLN A 347 23.99 18.43 -18.61
C GLN A 347 22.50 18.15 -18.31
N LYS A 348 21.81 18.97 -17.49
CA LYS A 348 20.35 18.88 -17.34
C LYS A 348 19.62 19.16 -18.65
N LYS A 349 20.10 20.08 -19.49
CA LYS A 349 19.53 20.36 -20.81
C LYS A 349 19.72 19.18 -21.76
N ALA A 350 20.89 18.57 -21.78
CA ALA A 350 21.23 17.36 -22.53
C ALA A 350 20.37 16.17 -22.10
N LEU A 351 20.22 15.97 -20.79
CA LEU A 351 19.36 14.92 -20.23
C LEU A 351 17.89 15.14 -20.60
N ASN A 352 17.38 16.37 -20.51
CA ASN A 352 16.03 16.74 -20.97
C ASN A 352 15.86 16.51 -22.48
N MET A 353 16.86 16.85 -23.30
CA MET A 353 16.82 16.62 -24.76
C MET A 353 16.82 15.13 -25.11
N LEU A 354 17.51 14.30 -24.32
CA LEU A 354 17.46 12.84 -24.45
C LEU A 354 16.10 12.27 -24.01
N GLN A 355 15.55 12.74 -22.88
CA GLN A 355 14.24 12.34 -22.36
C GLN A 355 13.06 12.73 -23.27
N GLN A 356 13.23 13.74 -24.13
CA GLN A 356 12.23 14.16 -25.12
C GLN A 356 12.34 13.42 -26.46
N ALA A 357 13.37 12.58 -26.66
CA ALA A 357 13.51 11.76 -27.85
C ALA A 357 12.64 10.50 -27.77
N SER A 358 11.94 10.17 -28.86
CA SER A 358 11.16 8.92 -28.95
C SER A 358 12.05 7.68 -29.12
N ASP A 359 11.55 6.50 -28.73
CA ASP A 359 12.25 5.21 -28.91
C ASP A 359 12.72 4.97 -30.35
N ALA A 360 11.94 5.45 -31.34
CA ALA A 360 12.31 5.37 -32.76
C ALA A 360 13.51 6.27 -33.09
N GLN A 361 13.62 7.45 -32.48
CA GLN A 361 14.78 8.35 -32.63
C GLN A 361 16.01 7.80 -31.90
N LEU A 362 15.83 7.20 -30.71
CA LEU A 362 16.91 6.59 -29.94
C LEU A 362 17.49 5.36 -30.64
N LYS A 363 16.65 4.45 -31.17
CA LYS A 363 17.10 3.32 -32.01
C LYS A 363 17.91 3.78 -33.25
N VAL A 364 17.54 4.91 -33.85
CA VAL A 364 18.30 5.50 -34.96
C VAL A 364 19.63 6.11 -34.49
N ALA A 365 19.68 6.70 -33.28
CA ALA A 365 20.91 7.20 -32.69
C ALA A 365 21.89 6.06 -32.35
N ASP A 366 21.42 4.95 -31.76
CA ASP A 366 22.21 3.76 -31.48
C ASP A 366 22.76 3.10 -32.74
N ALA A 367 21.95 2.98 -33.80
CA ALA A 367 22.41 2.46 -35.09
C ALA A 367 23.52 3.33 -35.69
N ARG A 368 23.41 4.66 -35.58
CA ARG A 368 24.44 5.61 -36.02
C ARG A 368 25.69 5.54 -35.16
N TYR A 369 25.55 5.41 -33.83
CA TYR A 369 26.66 5.31 -32.89
C TYR A 369 27.45 4.02 -33.14
N SER A 370 26.74 2.90 -33.28
CA SER A 370 27.32 1.59 -33.63
C SER A 370 28.08 1.63 -34.96
N ALA A 371 27.53 2.31 -35.97
CA ALA A 371 28.17 2.50 -37.28
C ALA A 371 29.38 3.48 -37.28
N LEU A 372 29.64 4.16 -36.17
CA LEU A 372 30.79 5.07 -35.98
C LEU A 372 31.87 4.49 -35.05
N PHE A 373 31.49 3.78 -33.99
CA PHE A 373 32.38 3.48 -32.86
C PHE A 373 32.47 1.99 -32.45
N SER A 374 31.67 1.09 -33.03
CA SER A 374 31.69 -0.33 -32.62
C SER A 374 32.91 -1.09 -33.17
N PRO A 375 33.56 -2.00 -32.41
CA PRO A 375 34.82 -2.65 -32.83
C PRO A 375 34.72 -3.55 -34.07
N SER A 376 33.54 -4.11 -34.35
CA SER A 376 33.28 -5.02 -35.48
C SER A 376 33.03 -4.26 -36.80
N ILE A 377 34.00 -3.43 -37.18
CA ILE A 377 33.92 -2.48 -38.31
C ILE A 377 33.57 -3.16 -39.66
N SER A 378 33.87 -4.44 -39.84
CA SER A 378 33.81 -5.12 -41.16
C SER A 378 32.41 -5.34 -41.74
N VAL A 379 31.36 -5.46 -40.91
CA VAL A 379 29.99 -5.80 -41.37
C VAL A 379 29.09 -4.57 -41.41
N SER A 380 28.97 -3.80 -40.32
CA SER A 380 28.11 -2.61 -40.23
C SER A 380 28.55 -1.47 -41.17
N ALA A 381 29.86 -1.23 -41.30
CA ALA A 381 30.36 -0.08 -42.05
C ALA A 381 30.12 -0.15 -43.57
N ARG A 382 29.73 -1.31 -44.11
CA ARG A 382 29.36 -1.49 -45.53
C ARG A 382 27.96 -0.97 -45.86
N GLN A 383 27.07 -0.82 -44.87
CA GLN A 383 25.67 -0.45 -45.09
C GLN A 383 25.45 1.07 -45.26
N TYR A 384 26.40 1.89 -44.81
CA TYR A 384 26.28 3.36 -44.80
C TYR A 384 27.45 4.08 -45.49
N SER A 385 27.10 5.04 -46.35
CA SER A 385 28.07 5.79 -47.16
C SER A 385 29.09 6.55 -46.32
N ARG A 386 30.31 6.73 -46.85
CA ARG A 386 31.39 7.48 -46.18
C ARG A 386 30.94 8.91 -45.81
N ARG A 387 30.13 9.54 -46.69
CA ARG A 387 29.58 10.89 -46.48
C ARG A 387 28.57 10.94 -45.32
N ALA A 388 27.72 9.93 -45.18
CA ALA A 388 26.77 9.84 -44.05
C ALA A 388 27.52 9.67 -42.71
N ARG A 389 28.52 8.79 -42.66
CA ARG A 389 29.36 8.60 -41.46
C ARG A 389 30.18 9.85 -41.11
N GLN A 390 30.74 10.55 -42.10
CA GLN A 390 31.42 11.83 -41.88
C GLN A 390 30.45 12.91 -41.34
N TYR A 391 29.22 12.98 -41.86
CA TYR A 391 28.19 13.89 -41.36
C TYR A 391 27.78 13.56 -39.91
N TRP A 392 27.53 12.29 -39.59
CA TRP A 392 27.20 11.87 -38.21
C TRP A 392 28.35 12.11 -37.24
N LEU A 393 29.60 11.86 -37.63
CA LEU A 393 30.78 12.17 -36.80
C LEU A 393 30.94 13.68 -36.58
N ALA A 394 30.62 14.50 -37.58
CA ALA A 394 30.60 15.95 -37.44
C ALA A 394 29.49 16.42 -36.48
N SER A 395 28.27 15.87 -36.58
CA SER A 395 27.17 16.16 -35.65
C SER A 395 27.44 15.65 -34.23
N TYR A 396 28.04 14.47 -34.07
CA TYR A 396 28.49 13.94 -32.78
C TYR A 396 29.48 14.90 -32.11
N ARG A 397 30.56 15.24 -32.82
CA ARG A 397 31.57 16.20 -32.34
C ARG A 397 31.03 17.61 -32.15
N HIS A 398 29.92 17.96 -32.79
CA HIS A 398 29.25 19.26 -32.57
C HIS A 398 28.47 19.23 -31.26
N ALA A 399 27.63 18.21 -31.04
CA ALA A 399 26.89 18.03 -29.80
C ALA A 399 27.81 17.86 -28.58
N GLU A 400 28.89 17.10 -28.72
CA GLU A 400 29.98 16.97 -27.74
C GLU A 400 30.53 18.33 -27.33
N ARG A 401 30.90 19.18 -28.30
CA ARG A 401 31.40 20.54 -28.05
C ARG A 401 30.37 21.54 -27.51
N THR A 402 29.06 21.32 -27.73
CA THR A 402 28.02 22.27 -27.31
C THR A 402 27.19 21.82 -26.09
N THR A 403 27.31 20.56 -25.67
CA THR A 403 26.50 19.99 -24.59
C THR A 403 27.25 18.99 -23.69
N GLY A 404 28.49 18.61 -24.02
CA GLY A 404 29.22 17.51 -23.37
C GLY A 404 28.85 16.11 -23.87
N PHE A 405 27.66 15.92 -24.46
CA PHE A 405 27.13 14.59 -24.83
C PHE A 405 27.06 14.39 -26.35
N GLY A 406 28.13 13.85 -26.95
CA GLY A 406 28.20 13.61 -28.40
C GLY A 406 27.06 12.74 -28.96
N PHE A 407 26.53 11.81 -28.17
CA PHE A 407 25.42 10.93 -28.57
C PHE A 407 24.17 11.71 -29.00
N LEU A 408 23.87 12.86 -28.39
CA LEU A 408 22.74 13.71 -28.79
C LEU A 408 22.84 14.16 -30.24
N GLY A 409 24.05 14.37 -30.76
CA GLY A 409 24.31 14.73 -32.15
C GLY A 409 23.89 13.67 -33.17
N LEU A 410 23.63 12.44 -32.70
CA LEU A 410 23.17 11.33 -33.52
C LEU A 410 21.64 11.17 -33.49
N VAL A 411 20.95 11.83 -32.55
CA VAL A 411 19.48 11.82 -32.48
C VAL A 411 18.90 12.65 -33.65
N PRO A 412 17.94 12.11 -34.43
CA PRO A 412 17.28 12.86 -35.49
C PRO A 412 16.61 14.14 -34.97
N ASN A 413 16.94 15.28 -35.61
CA ASN A 413 16.42 16.62 -35.27
C ASN A 413 16.74 17.11 -33.85
N TRP A 414 17.89 16.74 -33.27
CA TRP A 414 18.26 17.10 -31.88
C TRP A 414 18.30 18.61 -31.60
N GLN A 415 18.55 19.45 -32.61
CA GLN A 415 18.52 20.92 -32.47
C GLN A 415 17.11 21.53 -32.64
N ASN A 416 16.09 20.69 -32.84
CA ASN A 416 14.69 21.06 -33.03
C ASN A 416 14.46 22.06 -34.18
N THR A 417 15.30 22.02 -35.21
CA THR A 417 15.36 22.98 -36.32
C THR A 417 14.30 22.76 -37.41
N GLN A 418 13.46 21.72 -37.27
CA GLN A 418 12.36 21.43 -38.20
C GLN A 418 10.99 21.53 -37.54
N GLY A 419 10.21 22.54 -37.93
CA GLY A 419 8.77 22.64 -37.69
C GLY A 419 8.33 23.85 -36.86
N ASN A 420 7.54 24.76 -37.44
CA ASN A 420 6.82 25.75 -36.65
C ASN A 420 5.65 25.06 -35.90
N HIS A 421 5.74 25.01 -34.57
CA HIS A 421 4.76 24.43 -33.65
C HIS A 421 3.70 25.43 -33.11
N GLU A 422 3.74 26.69 -33.53
CA GLU A 422 2.78 27.71 -33.11
C GLU A 422 1.34 27.42 -33.60
N ARG A 423 0.36 28.04 -32.92
CA ARG A 423 -1.06 27.81 -33.20
C ARG A 423 -1.44 28.47 -34.54
N LYS A 424 -1.60 27.66 -35.59
CA LYS A 424 -2.12 28.09 -36.91
C LYS A 424 -3.63 28.36 -36.93
N ILE A 425 -4.19 28.93 -35.85
CA ILE A 425 -5.63 29.17 -35.63
C ILE A 425 -5.79 30.63 -35.19
N HIS A 426 -6.77 31.35 -35.76
CA HIS A 426 -7.03 32.74 -35.40
C HIS A 426 -7.42 32.87 -33.91
N PRO A 427 -6.91 33.87 -33.16
CA PRO A 427 -7.23 34.06 -31.73
C PRO A 427 -8.74 34.11 -31.44
N ASP A 428 -9.52 34.79 -32.27
CA ASP A 428 -10.98 34.88 -32.08
C ASP A 428 -11.69 33.53 -32.19
N VAL A 429 -11.19 32.63 -33.05
CA VAL A 429 -11.72 31.26 -33.19
C VAL A 429 -11.41 30.45 -31.94
N LEU A 430 -10.24 30.65 -31.32
CA LEU A 430 -9.93 30.05 -30.01
C LEU A 430 -10.86 30.60 -28.91
N GLY A 431 -11.20 31.89 -28.95
CA GLY A 431 -12.19 32.52 -28.07
C GLY A 431 -13.59 31.92 -28.21
N ILE A 432 -14.05 31.68 -29.44
CA ILE A 432 -15.32 30.99 -29.74
C ILE A 432 -15.33 29.57 -29.14
N ILE A 433 -14.27 28.78 -29.38
CA ILE A 433 -14.16 27.41 -28.84
C ILE A 433 -14.18 27.42 -27.30
N ALA A 434 -13.46 28.35 -26.67
CA ALA A 434 -13.42 28.47 -25.22
C ALA A 434 -14.80 28.84 -24.61
N ASN A 435 -15.58 29.70 -25.29
CA ASN A 435 -16.93 30.03 -24.88
C ASN A 435 -17.88 28.83 -24.98
N VAL A 436 -17.92 28.15 -26.13
CA VAL A 436 -18.72 26.92 -26.34
C VAL A 436 -18.31 25.82 -25.36
N PHE A 437 -17.02 25.73 -25.01
CA PHE A 437 -16.56 24.81 -23.97
C PHE A 437 -17.19 25.13 -22.61
N GLN A 438 -17.03 26.37 -22.10
CA GLN A 438 -17.53 26.73 -20.76
C GLN A 438 -19.06 26.71 -20.65
N THR A 439 -19.79 27.04 -21.73
CA THR A 439 -21.25 27.16 -21.72
C THR A 439 -21.99 25.86 -22.07
N ASP A 440 -21.52 25.10 -23.06
CA ASP A 440 -22.23 23.91 -23.57
C ASP A 440 -21.49 22.60 -23.35
N TRP A 441 -20.15 22.59 -23.36
CA TRP A 441 -19.40 21.33 -23.14
C TRP A 441 -19.43 20.92 -21.68
N VAL A 442 -19.35 21.86 -20.74
CA VAL A 442 -19.35 21.58 -19.29
C VAL A 442 -20.75 21.22 -18.74
N ASP A 443 -21.82 21.40 -19.52
CA ASP A 443 -23.21 21.09 -19.13
C ASP A 443 -23.43 19.58 -18.87
N PRO A 444 -24.01 19.17 -17.73
CA PRO A 444 -24.37 17.78 -17.41
C PRO A 444 -25.25 17.06 -18.45
N ARG A 445 -25.91 17.79 -19.37
CA ARG A 445 -26.66 17.24 -20.52
C ARG A 445 -25.76 16.60 -21.59
N GLN A 446 -24.44 16.77 -21.52
CA GLN A 446 -23.45 16.06 -22.35
C GLN A 446 -23.69 16.16 -23.87
N LYS A 447 -23.88 17.38 -24.40
CA LYS A 447 -23.99 17.61 -25.86
C LYS A 447 -22.81 16.99 -26.61
N THR A 448 -23.09 16.37 -27.77
CA THR A 448 -22.11 15.62 -28.56
C THR A 448 -21.06 16.54 -29.19
N ASN A 449 -19.84 16.03 -29.40
CA ASN A 449 -18.76 16.80 -30.07
C ASN A 449 -19.19 17.34 -31.44
N SER A 450 -20.04 16.61 -32.18
CA SER A 450 -20.58 17.05 -33.47
C SER A 450 -21.56 18.22 -33.34
N ALA A 451 -22.45 18.23 -32.33
CA ALA A 451 -23.37 19.35 -32.09
C ALA A 451 -22.63 20.62 -31.63
N LEU A 452 -21.61 20.45 -30.78
CA LEU A 452 -20.76 21.55 -30.32
C LEU A 452 -19.89 22.12 -31.46
N PHE A 453 -19.37 21.26 -32.33
CA PHE A 453 -18.62 21.68 -33.52
C PHE A 453 -19.50 22.47 -34.50
N GLY A 454 -20.75 22.04 -34.73
CA GLY A 454 -21.72 22.80 -35.52
C GLY A 454 -21.98 24.20 -34.97
N LYS A 455 -22.08 24.34 -33.64
CA LYS A 455 -22.22 25.66 -32.99
C LYS A 455 -20.98 26.55 -33.18
N VAL A 456 -19.78 25.98 -33.14
CA VAL A 456 -18.54 26.71 -33.44
C VAL A 456 -18.49 27.18 -34.90
N ILE A 457 -18.95 26.36 -35.86
CA ILE A 457 -19.02 26.77 -37.29
C ILE A 457 -19.92 28.00 -37.44
N VAL A 458 -21.17 27.93 -36.94
CA VAL A 458 -22.13 29.04 -37.05
C VAL A 458 -21.57 30.33 -36.42
N GLN A 459 -20.98 30.26 -35.23
CA GLN A 459 -20.37 31.43 -34.58
C GLN A 459 -19.11 31.97 -35.26
N CYS A 460 -18.42 31.16 -36.08
CA CYS A 460 -17.35 31.63 -36.95
C CYS A 460 -17.92 32.32 -38.19
N GLU A 461 -18.92 31.72 -38.85
CA GLU A 461 -19.59 32.26 -40.04
C GLU A 461 -20.27 33.62 -39.75
N GLU A 462 -21.00 33.73 -38.64
CA GLU A 462 -21.61 34.98 -38.15
C GLU A 462 -20.59 36.12 -37.94
N LYS A 463 -19.31 35.79 -37.73
CA LYS A 463 -18.22 36.75 -37.53
C LYS A 463 -17.27 36.87 -38.73
N GLY A 464 -17.58 36.24 -39.87
CA GLY A 464 -16.71 36.23 -41.05
C GLY A 464 -15.38 35.49 -40.86
N LEU A 465 -15.28 34.64 -39.83
CA LEU A 465 -14.07 33.89 -39.49
C LEU A 465 -14.06 32.51 -40.15
N ARG A 466 -12.88 32.06 -40.60
CA ARG A 466 -12.72 30.71 -41.14
C ARG A 466 -12.82 29.66 -40.01
N ALA A 467 -13.85 28.83 -40.06
CA ALA A 467 -14.07 27.76 -39.08
C ALA A 467 -12.90 26.74 -39.04
N PRO A 468 -12.58 26.18 -37.86
CA PRO A 468 -11.53 25.18 -37.70
C PRO A 468 -11.99 23.80 -38.22
N SER A 469 -11.05 22.89 -38.50
CA SER A 469 -11.41 21.49 -38.79
C SER A 469 -11.90 20.76 -37.53
N ARG A 470 -12.75 19.74 -37.68
CA ARG A 470 -13.29 18.93 -36.55
C ARG A 470 -12.17 18.40 -35.64
N ASN A 471 -11.08 17.90 -36.23
CA ASN A 471 -9.91 17.39 -35.50
C ASN A 471 -9.19 18.51 -34.72
N THR A 472 -9.18 19.73 -35.24
CA THR A 472 -8.64 20.91 -34.55
C THR A 472 -9.54 21.32 -33.39
N PHE A 473 -10.86 21.37 -33.59
CA PHE A 473 -11.83 21.61 -32.51
C PHE A 473 -11.69 20.59 -31.38
N VAL A 474 -11.69 19.29 -31.69
CA VAL A 474 -11.53 18.22 -30.68
C VAL A 474 -10.20 18.35 -29.92
N ARG A 475 -9.11 18.72 -30.61
CA ARG A 475 -7.81 18.98 -29.96
C ARG A 475 -7.84 20.17 -29.00
N GLU A 476 -8.49 21.28 -29.36
CA GLU A 476 -8.62 22.43 -28.45
C GLU A 476 -9.57 22.13 -27.28
N ILE A 477 -10.64 21.35 -27.50
CA ILE A 477 -11.51 20.85 -26.40
C ILE A 477 -10.70 19.98 -25.41
N ARG A 478 -9.88 19.04 -25.91
CA ARG A 478 -8.97 18.24 -25.07
C ARG A 478 -7.99 19.12 -24.29
N ARG A 479 -7.46 20.21 -24.88
CA ARG A 479 -6.59 21.19 -24.20
C ARG A 479 -7.29 21.99 -23.10
N LEU A 480 -8.58 22.30 -23.27
CA LEU A 480 -9.40 23.02 -22.27
C LEU A 480 -9.93 22.10 -21.16
N THR A 481 -9.85 20.78 -21.35
CA THR A 481 -10.42 19.78 -20.44
C THR A 481 -9.60 19.68 -19.15
N THR A 482 -10.22 20.05 -18.03
CA THR A 482 -9.65 19.96 -16.68
C THR A 482 -10.46 18.99 -15.81
N ARG A 483 -9.87 18.53 -14.71
CA ARG A 483 -10.56 17.76 -13.66
C ARG A 483 -11.90 18.39 -13.25
N SER A 484 -11.93 19.73 -13.11
CA SER A 484 -13.11 20.48 -12.70
C SER A 484 -14.24 20.42 -13.76
N SER A 485 -13.89 20.57 -15.04
CA SER A 485 -14.86 20.48 -16.14
C SER A 485 -15.37 19.05 -16.34
N VAL A 486 -14.51 18.03 -16.22
CA VAL A 486 -14.92 16.61 -16.28
C VAL A 486 -15.87 16.27 -15.11
N MET A 487 -15.55 16.72 -13.89
CA MET A 487 -16.39 16.52 -12.72
C MET A 487 -17.77 17.18 -12.85
N LYS A 488 -17.86 18.35 -13.49
CA LYS A 488 -19.13 19.03 -13.79
C LYS A 488 -19.94 18.30 -14.88
N ARG A 489 -19.30 17.86 -15.96
CA ARG A 489 -19.95 17.21 -17.12
C ARG A 489 -20.40 15.77 -16.85
N PHE A 490 -19.56 14.97 -16.19
CA PHE A 490 -19.75 13.53 -16.02
C PHE A 490 -19.81 13.05 -14.55
N GLY A 491 -19.66 13.97 -13.58
CA GLY A 491 -19.64 13.63 -12.16
C GLY A 491 -18.28 13.20 -11.62
N ALA A 492 -18.18 13.11 -10.29
CA ALA A 492 -16.91 12.85 -9.60
C ALA A 492 -16.30 11.46 -9.85
N ARG A 493 -17.12 10.46 -10.20
CA ARG A 493 -16.66 9.09 -10.51
C ARG A 493 -15.88 9.05 -11.82
N VAL A 494 -16.46 9.55 -12.91
CA VAL A 494 -15.81 9.58 -14.23
C VAL A 494 -14.59 10.49 -14.21
N ALA A 495 -14.63 11.61 -13.46
CA ALA A 495 -13.46 12.44 -13.24
C ALA A 495 -12.30 11.68 -12.56
N TYR A 496 -12.58 10.75 -11.65
CA TYR A 496 -11.57 9.92 -11.01
C TYR A 496 -11.08 8.76 -11.89
N GLU A 497 -11.96 8.21 -12.74
CA GLU A 497 -11.59 7.19 -13.74
C GLU A 497 -10.67 7.78 -14.83
N MET A 498 -10.94 9.03 -15.25
CA MET A 498 -10.12 9.81 -16.20
C MET A 498 -8.95 10.58 -15.57
N GLU A 499 -8.86 10.67 -14.24
CA GLU A 499 -7.65 11.15 -13.58
C GLU A 499 -6.51 10.20 -13.98
N PRO A 500 -5.37 10.74 -14.48
CA PRO A 500 -4.11 10.01 -14.45
C PRO A 500 -3.99 9.40 -13.07
N ILE A 501 -3.66 8.11 -12.98
CA ILE A 501 -3.44 7.45 -11.68
C ILE A 501 -2.55 8.40 -10.89
N PRO A 502 -3.00 8.93 -9.73
CA PRO A 502 -2.15 9.79 -8.94
C PRO A 502 -0.97 8.93 -8.53
N THR A 503 0.16 9.12 -9.24
CA THR A 503 1.46 8.70 -8.76
C THR A 503 1.53 9.29 -7.37
N ILE A 504 1.67 8.41 -6.39
CA ILE A 504 1.88 8.80 -4.99
C ILE A 504 2.98 9.87 -5.01
N PRO A 505 2.84 11.01 -4.29
CA PRO A 505 3.91 11.99 -4.24
C PRO A 505 5.20 11.28 -3.83
N ASP A 506 6.13 11.26 -4.78
CA ASP A 506 7.49 10.70 -4.75
C ASP A 506 7.66 9.34 -4.04
N GLY A 507 7.78 8.24 -4.82
CA GLY A 507 8.43 7.04 -4.27
C GLY A 507 8.24 5.69 -4.96
N TYR A 508 7.18 5.44 -5.75
CA TYR A 508 6.90 4.08 -6.27
C TYR A 508 6.48 4.06 -7.74
N LEU A 509 7.43 3.68 -8.62
CA LEU A 509 7.26 3.54 -10.06
C LEU A 509 6.61 2.21 -10.46
N THR A 510 5.95 2.21 -11.62
CA THR A 510 4.84 1.31 -11.98
C THR A 510 5.23 0.09 -12.81
N TYR A 511 4.44 -0.99 -12.71
CA TYR A 511 3.62 -1.47 -13.83
C TYR A 511 2.35 -2.18 -13.29
N THR A 512 1.18 -1.84 -13.85
CA THR A 512 -0.16 -2.45 -13.60
C THR A 512 -0.48 -2.96 -12.18
N THR A 513 -0.89 -2.02 -11.30
CA THR A 513 -1.21 -2.21 -9.87
C THR A 513 0.05 -2.50 -9.02
N PRO A 514 0.57 -1.49 -8.27
CA PRO A 514 1.78 -1.64 -7.46
C PRO A 514 1.76 -2.87 -6.52
N ARG A 515 2.95 -3.31 -6.12
CA ARG A 515 3.09 -4.13 -4.90
C ARG A 515 2.55 -3.31 -3.73
N HIS A 516 1.69 -3.91 -2.92
CA HIS A 516 1.08 -3.25 -1.77
C HIS A 516 1.62 -3.89 -0.49
N GLY A 517 2.16 -3.06 0.41
CA GLY A 517 2.96 -3.55 1.53
C GLY A 517 4.40 -3.86 1.12
N THR A 518 5.21 -4.18 2.13
CA THR A 518 6.69 -4.22 2.02
C THR A 518 7.28 -5.61 2.26
N HIS A 519 6.46 -6.54 2.74
CA HIS A 519 6.81 -7.92 3.06
C HIS A 519 5.53 -8.77 3.14
N PRO A 520 5.61 -10.12 3.09
CA PRO A 520 4.45 -11.00 3.28
C PRO A 520 3.79 -10.75 4.63
N PHE A 521 2.45 -10.74 4.67
CA PHE A 521 1.62 -10.34 5.81
C PHE A 521 1.72 -8.87 6.24
N HIS A 522 2.33 -7.97 5.47
CA HIS A 522 2.17 -6.53 5.77
C HIS A 522 0.71 -6.10 5.52
N ILE A 523 0.15 -6.37 4.34
CA ILE A 523 -1.21 -5.95 3.98
C ILE A 523 -1.99 -7.13 3.42
N GLY A 524 -3.20 -7.37 3.94
CA GLY A 524 -4.15 -8.35 3.44
C GLY A 524 -5.48 -7.71 3.05
N HIS A 525 -6.05 -8.11 1.92
CA HIS A 525 -7.39 -7.70 1.51
C HIS A 525 -8.40 -8.78 1.89
N ILE A 526 -9.51 -8.38 2.51
CA ILE A 526 -10.69 -9.23 2.67
C ILE A 526 -11.81 -8.71 1.77
N ASP A 527 -12.41 -9.63 1.03
CA ASP A 527 -13.52 -9.35 0.14
C ASP A 527 -14.37 -10.62 -0.10
N HIS A 528 -15.56 -10.46 -0.66
CA HIS A 528 -16.58 -11.49 -0.81
C HIS A 528 -17.17 -11.51 -2.23
N THR A 529 -17.22 -12.68 -2.86
CA THR A 529 -17.84 -12.85 -4.18
C THR A 529 -18.86 -13.99 -4.18
N PRO A 530 -20.02 -13.86 -4.87
CA PRO A 530 -20.90 -14.98 -5.12
C PRO A 530 -20.29 -15.84 -6.24
N LEU A 531 -20.14 -17.15 -6.00
CA LEU A 531 -19.58 -18.06 -6.99
C LEU A 531 -20.60 -18.30 -8.13
N PRO A 532 -20.21 -18.10 -9.41
CA PRO A 532 -21.10 -18.25 -10.56
C PRO A 532 -21.32 -19.74 -10.91
N MET A 533 -21.88 -20.51 -9.98
CA MET A 533 -22.20 -21.93 -10.17
C MET A 533 -23.41 -22.37 -9.34
N ARG A 534 -24.10 -23.40 -9.85
CA ARG A 534 -25.15 -24.14 -9.15
C ARG A 534 -24.51 -25.30 -8.40
N LEU A 535 -24.94 -25.51 -7.15
CA LEU A 535 -24.42 -26.58 -6.28
C LEU A 535 -25.51 -27.56 -5.92
N ARG A 536 -25.15 -28.83 -5.72
CA ARG A 536 -26.05 -29.89 -5.30
C ARG A 536 -26.02 -30.04 -3.78
N SER A 537 -27.15 -30.43 -3.21
CA SER A 537 -27.26 -30.93 -1.83
C SER A 537 -26.60 -32.31 -1.72
N ASN A 538 -26.09 -32.66 -0.52
CA ASN A 538 -25.39 -33.93 -0.30
C ASN A 538 -26.28 -35.17 -0.49
N ASP A 539 -27.61 -35.02 -0.38
CA ASP A 539 -28.58 -36.09 -0.69
C ASP A 539 -28.84 -36.28 -2.20
N GLY A 540 -28.13 -35.54 -3.05
CA GLY A 540 -28.21 -35.65 -4.51
C GLY A 540 -29.50 -35.07 -5.13
N LYS A 541 -30.52 -34.74 -4.33
CA LYS A 541 -31.92 -34.47 -4.77
C LYS A 541 -32.20 -33.01 -5.09
N THR A 542 -31.38 -32.08 -4.60
CA THR A 542 -31.66 -30.63 -4.65
C THR A 542 -30.52 -29.84 -5.27
N ILE A 543 -30.86 -28.81 -6.05
CA ILE A 543 -29.90 -27.85 -6.61
C ILE A 543 -30.14 -26.47 -5.97
N ARG A 544 -29.06 -25.84 -5.50
CA ARG A 544 -29.06 -24.57 -4.75
C ARG A 544 -28.53 -23.43 -5.63
N GLN A 545 -28.83 -22.20 -5.19
CA GLN A 545 -28.21 -20.99 -5.71
C GLN A 545 -26.73 -20.89 -5.29
N SER A 546 -26.01 -19.93 -5.88
CA SER A 546 -24.60 -19.63 -5.62
C SER A 546 -24.23 -19.58 -4.13
N ALA A 547 -23.12 -20.23 -3.78
CA ALA A 547 -22.44 -20.01 -2.51
C ALA A 547 -21.59 -18.74 -2.57
N TRP A 548 -21.29 -18.16 -1.41
CA TRP A 548 -20.39 -17.03 -1.23
C TRP A 548 -18.99 -17.52 -0.87
N LEU A 549 -17.99 -17.05 -1.63
CA LEU A 549 -16.58 -17.18 -1.31
C LEU A 549 -16.09 -15.90 -0.63
N THR A 550 -15.43 -16.07 0.51
CA THR A 550 -14.77 -15.02 1.30
C THR A 550 -13.27 -15.32 1.30
N LEU A 551 -12.43 -14.34 0.96
CA LEU A 551 -10.98 -14.53 0.81
C LEU A 551 -10.18 -13.60 1.71
N LEU A 552 -8.98 -14.05 2.11
CA LEU A 552 -7.89 -13.20 2.56
C LEU A 552 -6.73 -13.33 1.58
N LEU A 553 -6.46 -12.26 0.83
CA LEU A 553 -5.40 -12.21 -0.17
C LEU A 553 -4.24 -11.33 0.34
N ASP A 554 -3.02 -11.85 0.30
CA ASP A 554 -1.81 -11.08 0.64
C ASP A 554 -1.44 -10.11 -0.48
N ALA A 555 -1.24 -8.83 -0.14
CA ALA A 555 -1.08 -7.77 -1.12
C ALA A 555 0.38 -7.59 -1.63
N TYR A 556 1.34 -8.29 -1.02
CA TYR A 556 2.75 -8.30 -1.45
C TYR A 556 3.02 -9.49 -2.39
N THR A 557 2.60 -10.69 -1.99
CA THR A 557 2.82 -11.98 -2.67
C THR A 557 1.73 -12.38 -3.65
N ARG A 558 0.53 -11.76 -3.57
CA ARG A 558 -0.70 -12.24 -4.23
C ARG A 558 -1.16 -13.64 -3.75
N LYS A 559 -0.57 -14.21 -2.71
CA LYS A 559 -0.96 -15.52 -2.17
C LYS A 559 -2.31 -15.45 -1.44
N VAL A 560 -3.15 -16.46 -1.64
CA VAL A 560 -4.36 -16.67 -0.81
C VAL A 560 -3.93 -17.24 0.54
N LEU A 561 -4.11 -16.45 1.60
CA LEU A 561 -3.73 -16.81 2.98
C LEU A 561 -4.82 -17.60 3.71
N ALA A 562 -6.08 -17.37 3.35
CA ALA A 562 -7.22 -18.08 3.90
C ALA A 562 -8.43 -17.95 2.97
N PHE A 563 -9.36 -18.89 3.08
CA PHE A 563 -10.65 -18.78 2.41
C PHE A 563 -11.78 -19.42 3.21
N TYR A 564 -13.01 -18.93 3.01
CA TYR A 564 -14.21 -19.46 3.64
C TYR A 564 -15.37 -19.44 2.65
N VAL A 565 -16.08 -20.58 2.52
CA VAL A 565 -17.21 -20.73 1.60
C VAL A 565 -18.47 -21.13 2.35
N THR A 566 -19.59 -20.46 2.07
CA THR A 566 -20.88 -20.70 2.73
C THR A 566 -22.07 -20.35 1.83
N PHE A 567 -23.25 -20.93 2.07
CA PHE A 567 -24.50 -20.49 1.45
C PHE A 567 -25.19 -19.35 2.21
N ASP A 568 -24.62 -18.89 3.32
CA ASP A 568 -25.06 -17.68 4.00
C ASP A 568 -24.46 -16.45 3.32
N SER A 569 -25.21 -15.34 3.27
CA SER A 569 -24.65 -14.07 2.81
C SER A 569 -23.44 -13.65 3.68
N PRO A 570 -22.49 -12.87 3.13
CA PRO A 570 -21.35 -12.35 3.88
C PRO A 570 -21.77 -11.70 5.20
N SER A 571 -21.01 -12.01 6.24
CA SER A 571 -21.26 -11.55 7.61
C SER A 571 -19.94 -11.45 8.35
N TYR A 572 -19.93 -10.70 9.46
CA TYR A 572 -18.77 -10.67 10.36
C TYR A 572 -18.32 -12.07 10.83
N ARG A 573 -19.22 -13.07 10.82
CA ARG A 573 -18.87 -14.46 11.15
C ARG A 573 -17.95 -15.05 10.07
N SER A 574 -18.22 -14.80 8.80
CA SER A 574 -17.36 -15.20 7.67
C SER A 574 -15.96 -14.62 7.85
N ASN A 575 -15.87 -13.35 8.26
CA ASN A 575 -14.61 -12.66 8.51
C ASN A 575 -13.86 -13.23 9.73
N MET A 576 -14.55 -13.49 10.85
CA MET A 576 -13.92 -14.13 12.02
C MET A 576 -13.44 -15.56 11.72
N MET A 577 -14.18 -16.34 10.91
CA MET A 577 -13.76 -17.69 10.50
C MET A 577 -12.59 -17.65 9.52
N LEU A 578 -12.52 -16.65 8.63
CA LEU A 578 -11.40 -16.41 7.74
C LEU A 578 -10.10 -16.09 8.52
N ILE A 579 -10.19 -15.29 9.59
CA ILE A 579 -9.05 -15.04 10.51
C ILE A 579 -8.66 -16.33 11.26
N ARG A 580 -9.62 -17.14 11.71
CA ARG A 580 -9.36 -18.44 12.34
C ARG A 580 -8.63 -19.39 11.39
N ASP A 581 -9.03 -19.46 10.12
CA ASP A 581 -8.36 -20.27 9.08
C ASP A 581 -6.93 -19.76 8.80
N CYS A 582 -6.73 -18.44 8.69
CA CYS A 582 -5.41 -17.84 8.48
C CYS A 582 -4.42 -18.19 9.61
N VAL A 583 -4.85 -18.08 10.88
CA VAL A 583 -4.02 -18.49 12.03
C VAL A 583 -3.80 -20.00 12.05
N LYS A 584 -4.81 -20.82 11.69
CA LYS A 584 -4.67 -22.28 11.59
C LYS A 584 -3.62 -22.70 10.56
N ARG A 585 -3.53 -22.02 9.41
CA ARG A 585 -2.58 -22.30 8.33
C ARG A 585 -1.18 -21.72 8.57
N HIS A 586 -1.08 -20.48 9.03
CA HIS A 586 0.17 -19.70 9.00
C HIS A 586 0.68 -19.26 10.38
N GLY A 587 -0.11 -19.49 11.44
CA GLY A 587 0.19 -19.01 12.79
C GLY A 587 0.27 -17.48 12.88
N ARG A 588 -0.34 -16.74 11.95
CA ARG A 588 -0.24 -15.27 11.87
C ARG A 588 -1.39 -14.69 11.04
N VAL A 589 -1.53 -13.37 11.04
CA VAL A 589 -2.56 -12.59 10.33
C VAL A 589 -1.90 -11.30 9.81
N PRO A 590 -2.31 -10.74 8.65
CA PRO A 590 -1.73 -9.51 8.15
C PRO A 590 -1.82 -8.33 9.13
N GLN A 591 -0.80 -7.47 9.11
CA GLN A 591 -0.70 -6.29 9.96
C GLN A 591 -1.79 -5.27 9.65
N PHE A 592 -2.04 -5.00 8.37
CA PHE A 592 -3.22 -4.26 7.91
C PHE A 592 -4.20 -5.20 7.22
N ILE A 593 -5.45 -5.11 7.64
CA ILE A 593 -6.57 -5.77 6.96
C ILE A 593 -7.42 -4.69 6.28
N ILE A 594 -7.38 -4.68 4.96
CA ILE A 594 -8.18 -3.79 4.12
C ILE A 594 -9.53 -4.44 3.87
N VAL A 595 -10.61 -3.73 4.19
CA VAL A 595 -11.99 -4.20 4.02
C VAL A 595 -12.86 -3.15 3.33
N ASP A 596 -13.87 -3.62 2.61
CA ASP A 596 -14.93 -2.75 2.09
C ASP A 596 -15.86 -2.23 3.19
N LYS A 597 -16.61 -1.16 2.87
CA LYS A 597 -17.64 -0.58 3.75
C LYS A 597 -18.95 -1.42 3.77
N GLY A 598 -18.83 -2.75 3.67
CA GLY A 598 -19.95 -3.68 3.82
C GLY A 598 -20.57 -3.60 5.23
N LYS A 599 -21.90 -3.75 5.33
CA LYS A 599 -22.61 -3.69 6.63
C LYS A 599 -22.17 -4.78 7.61
N ASP A 600 -21.67 -5.88 7.07
CA ASP A 600 -21.09 -7.02 7.76
C ASP A 600 -19.68 -6.75 8.30
N LEU A 601 -18.94 -5.84 7.68
CA LEU A 601 -17.54 -5.51 8.02
C LEU A 601 -17.46 -4.47 9.15
N GLY A 602 -18.54 -3.74 9.45
CA GLY A 602 -18.66 -2.80 10.59
C GLY A 602 -18.94 -3.42 11.96
N SER A 603 -18.66 -4.71 12.17
CA SER A 603 -19.03 -5.43 13.40
C SER A 603 -18.01 -5.29 14.53
N ARG A 604 -18.48 -4.85 15.71
CA ARG A 604 -17.69 -4.79 16.96
C ARG A 604 -16.96 -6.09 17.30
N TYR A 605 -17.51 -7.27 16.96
CA TYR A 605 -16.85 -8.56 17.24
C TYR A 605 -15.63 -8.80 16.36
N PHE A 606 -15.68 -8.36 15.10
CA PHE A 606 -14.54 -8.44 14.20
C PHE A 606 -13.46 -7.43 14.61
N ASP A 607 -13.86 -6.19 14.90
CA ASP A 607 -12.94 -5.16 15.40
C ASP A 607 -12.27 -5.58 16.73
N GLN A 608 -13.01 -6.21 17.66
CA GLN A 608 -12.45 -6.78 18.89
C GLN A 608 -11.47 -7.93 18.66
N LEU A 609 -11.74 -8.82 17.69
CA LEU A 609 -10.82 -9.89 17.33
C LEU A 609 -9.52 -9.30 16.78
N LEU A 610 -9.58 -8.33 15.87
CA LEU A 610 -8.38 -7.71 15.31
C LEU A 610 -7.59 -6.92 16.36
N SER A 611 -8.28 -6.16 17.22
CA SER A 611 -7.67 -5.44 18.36
C SER A 611 -6.91 -6.38 19.28
N ALA A 612 -7.50 -7.52 19.66
CA ALA A 612 -6.88 -8.50 20.55
C ALA A 612 -5.77 -9.34 19.88
N LEU A 613 -5.56 -9.17 18.57
CA LEU A 613 -4.40 -9.68 17.82
C LEU A 613 -3.40 -8.57 17.46
N GLU A 614 -3.63 -7.34 17.96
CA GLU A 614 -2.82 -6.15 17.67
C GLU A 614 -2.71 -5.84 16.16
N ARG A 615 -3.75 -6.20 15.39
CA ARG A 615 -3.81 -5.99 13.93
C ARG A 615 -4.69 -4.79 13.60
N HIS A 616 -4.29 -4.03 12.58
CA HIS A 616 -4.95 -2.81 12.16
C HIS A 616 -6.00 -3.09 11.09
N LYS A 617 -7.06 -2.28 11.06
CA LYS A 617 -8.10 -2.36 10.04
C LYS A 617 -8.20 -1.07 9.26
N LEU A 618 -8.32 -1.17 7.94
CA LEU A 618 -8.43 -0.05 7.02
C LEU A 618 -9.76 -0.17 6.24
N ASP A 619 -10.61 0.85 6.34
CA ASP A 619 -11.84 0.91 5.55
C ASP A 619 -11.56 1.55 4.17
N ARG A 620 -12.00 0.93 3.06
CA ARG A 620 -11.87 1.51 1.69
C ARG A 620 -12.65 2.84 1.53
N ARG A 621 -12.21 3.70 0.59
CA ARG A 621 -12.86 4.98 0.31
C ARG A 621 -14.19 4.80 -0.43
N THR A 622 -15.22 5.54 -0.04
CA THR A 622 -16.60 5.40 -0.57
C THR A 622 -16.77 5.80 -2.06
N SER A 623 -15.71 6.10 -2.81
CA SER A 623 -15.80 6.64 -4.18
C SER A 623 -14.58 6.39 -5.07
N GLN A 624 -13.66 5.48 -4.71
CA GLN A 624 -12.44 5.21 -5.46
C GLN A 624 -12.24 3.69 -5.67
N PRO A 625 -12.67 3.12 -6.82
CA PRO A 625 -12.62 1.67 -7.06
C PRO A 625 -11.21 1.06 -7.14
N ARG A 626 -10.17 1.89 -7.36
CA ARG A 626 -8.80 1.41 -7.62
C ARG A 626 -8.20 0.65 -6.42
N ASP A 627 -8.69 0.89 -5.19
CA ASP A 627 -8.27 0.23 -3.95
C ASP A 627 -8.66 -1.27 -3.87
N GLY A 628 -9.67 -1.70 -4.64
CA GLY A 628 -10.13 -3.10 -4.71
C GLY A 628 -9.41 -3.94 -5.77
N SER A 629 -8.64 -3.31 -6.67
CA SER A 629 -8.13 -3.89 -7.91
C SER A 629 -7.45 -5.24 -7.77
N VAL A 630 -6.62 -5.46 -6.74
CA VAL A 630 -5.91 -6.74 -6.55
C VAL A 630 -6.88 -7.92 -6.34
N ILE A 631 -7.81 -7.80 -5.40
CA ILE A 631 -8.71 -8.89 -5.03
C ILE A 631 -9.87 -9.04 -6.02
N GLU A 632 -10.30 -7.94 -6.65
CA GLU A 632 -11.24 -7.95 -7.78
C GLU A 632 -10.65 -8.66 -9.01
N VAL A 633 -9.41 -8.34 -9.39
CA VAL A 633 -8.69 -9.05 -10.46
C VAL A 633 -8.55 -10.53 -10.10
N PHE A 634 -8.10 -10.85 -8.87
CA PHE A 634 -7.98 -12.23 -8.42
C PHE A 634 -9.30 -13.02 -8.48
N PHE A 635 -10.42 -12.40 -8.11
CA PHE A 635 -11.74 -13.03 -8.25
C PHE A 635 -12.09 -13.30 -9.71
N ASN A 636 -11.84 -12.36 -10.63
CA ASN A 636 -12.11 -12.53 -12.05
C ASN A 636 -11.25 -13.65 -12.66
N THR A 637 -9.95 -13.70 -12.32
CA THR A 637 -9.04 -14.79 -12.71
C THR A 637 -9.51 -16.13 -12.15
N SER A 638 -9.75 -16.24 -10.83
CA SER A 638 -10.21 -17.49 -10.19
C SER A 638 -11.57 -17.98 -10.73
N GLN A 639 -12.49 -17.07 -11.05
CA GLN A 639 -13.75 -17.46 -11.69
C GLN A 639 -13.53 -17.96 -13.12
N SER A 640 -12.59 -17.38 -13.85
CA SER A 640 -12.29 -17.74 -15.26
C SER A 640 -11.52 -19.06 -15.37
N ASP A 641 -10.45 -19.20 -14.60
CA ASP A 641 -9.51 -20.31 -14.70
C ASP A 641 -10.03 -21.57 -13.99
N PHE A 642 -10.86 -21.41 -12.95
CA PHE A 642 -11.40 -22.54 -12.18
C PHE A 642 -12.92 -22.67 -12.33
N ILE A 643 -13.72 -21.73 -11.82
CA ILE A 643 -15.18 -21.93 -11.67
C ILE A 643 -15.90 -22.13 -13.01
N ASN A 644 -15.54 -21.37 -14.04
CA ASN A 644 -16.13 -21.46 -15.38
C ASN A 644 -15.86 -22.81 -16.06
N ASN A 645 -14.78 -23.51 -15.68
CA ASN A 645 -14.44 -24.84 -16.20
C ASN A 645 -15.21 -25.97 -15.49
N LEU A 646 -15.95 -25.68 -14.42
CA LEU A 646 -16.74 -26.67 -13.67
C LEU A 646 -18.14 -26.87 -14.28
N ARG A 647 -18.58 -28.14 -14.33
CA ARG A 647 -19.98 -28.49 -14.66
C ARG A 647 -20.94 -27.84 -13.67
N GLY A 648 -21.98 -27.17 -14.18
CA GLY A 648 -22.94 -26.41 -13.37
C GLY A 648 -22.56 -24.95 -13.13
N ASN A 649 -21.49 -24.43 -13.75
CA ASN A 649 -21.24 -22.99 -13.81
C ASN A 649 -22.42 -22.23 -14.45
N THR A 650 -22.60 -20.95 -14.13
CA THR A 650 -23.72 -20.12 -14.61
C THR A 650 -23.36 -19.21 -15.79
N GLN A 651 -22.34 -19.54 -16.60
CA GLN A 651 -22.04 -18.74 -17.81
C GLN A 651 -23.23 -18.76 -18.78
N ALA A 652 -23.86 -19.93 -18.98
CA ALA A 652 -25.03 -20.08 -19.83
C ALA A 652 -26.28 -19.30 -19.34
N ASP A 653 -26.36 -18.93 -18.06
CA ASP A 653 -27.44 -18.07 -17.55
C ASP A 653 -27.29 -16.60 -18.01
N ARG A 654 -26.10 -16.17 -18.45
CA ARG A 654 -25.86 -14.80 -18.98
C ARG A 654 -26.53 -14.57 -20.33
N GLU A 655 -26.61 -15.60 -21.18
CA GLU A 655 -27.27 -15.56 -22.49
C GLU A 655 -28.63 -16.28 -22.46
N TYR A 656 -29.52 -15.89 -21.54
CA TYR A 656 -30.81 -16.56 -21.29
C TYR A 656 -31.62 -16.88 -22.56
N ARG A 657 -31.56 -16.03 -23.59
CA ARG A 657 -32.29 -16.18 -24.87
C ARG A 657 -31.77 -17.30 -25.78
N LYS A 658 -30.58 -17.87 -25.53
CA LYS A 658 -30.00 -18.99 -26.28
C LYS A 658 -29.91 -20.30 -25.47
N LYS A 659 -30.41 -20.31 -24.23
CA LYS A 659 -30.25 -21.43 -23.28
C LYS A 659 -31.13 -22.63 -23.68
N THR A 660 -30.51 -23.77 -23.95
CA THR A 660 -31.19 -25.06 -24.15
C THR A 660 -31.14 -25.92 -22.88
N LYS A 661 -31.99 -26.96 -22.78
CA LYS A 661 -32.01 -27.87 -21.63
C LYS A 661 -30.70 -28.63 -21.40
N SER A 662 -29.92 -28.90 -22.45
CA SER A 662 -28.65 -29.63 -22.35
C SER A 662 -27.50 -28.80 -21.77
N VAL A 663 -27.59 -27.47 -21.86
CA VAL A 663 -26.59 -26.53 -21.30
C VAL A 663 -27.07 -25.84 -20.03
N ASP A 664 -28.16 -26.32 -19.41
CA ASP A 664 -28.69 -25.72 -18.19
C ASP A 664 -27.74 -25.94 -17.00
N PRO A 665 -27.23 -24.87 -16.34
CA PRO A 665 -26.43 -24.98 -15.12
C PRO A 665 -27.09 -25.80 -14.01
N ILE A 666 -28.44 -25.82 -13.97
CA ILE A 666 -29.21 -26.64 -13.04
C ILE A 666 -29.03 -28.12 -13.38
N ALA A 667 -29.30 -28.52 -14.63
CA ALA A 667 -29.15 -29.92 -15.08
C ALA A 667 -27.69 -30.43 -14.98
N LEU A 668 -26.71 -29.55 -15.17
CA LEU A 668 -25.28 -29.86 -15.11
C LEU A 668 -24.68 -29.78 -13.69
N SER A 669 -25.46 -29.40 -12.66
CA SER A 669 -25.00 -29.31 -11.28
C SER A 669 -24.66 -30.69 -10.70
N VAL A 670 -23.37 -30.93 -10.45
CA VAL A 670 -22.84 -32.18 -9.86
C VAL A 670 -22.13 -31.97 -8.52
N TRP A 671 -21.60 -30.78 -8.27
CA TRP A 671 -20.75 -30.49 -7.11
C TRP A 671 -21.55 -30.24 -5.84
N THR A 672 -21.22 -30.94 -4.76
CA THR A 672 -21.59 -30.46 -3.41
C THR A 672 -20.74 -29.26 -3.01
N LEU A 673 -21.20 -28.47 -2.03
CA LEU A 673 -20.38 -27.40 -1.43
C LEU A 673 -19.05 -27.94 -0.89
N HIS A 674 -19.08 -29.15 -0.36
CA HIS A 674 -17.94 -29.73 0.32
C HIS A 674 -16.82 -30.12 -0.65
N GLU A 675 -17.18 -30.79 -1.74
CA GLU A 675 -16.25 -31.12 -2.81
C GLU A 675 -15.70 -29.86 -3.48
N LEU A 676 -16.54 -28.83 -3.64
CA LEU A 676 -16.07 -27.54 -4.13
C LEU A 676 -15.03 -26.90 -3.21
N ILE A 677 -15.22 -26.93 -1.88
CA ILE A 677 -14.24 -26.40 -0.91
C ILE A 677 -12.91 -27.13 -1.03
N ASP A 678 -12.93 -28.47 -1.05
CA ASP A 678 -11.71 -29.29 -1.17
C ASP A 678 -11.01 -29.06 -2.52
N ARG A 679 -11.76 -29.00 -3.64
CA ARG A 679 -11.18 -28.72 -4.97
C ARG A 679 -10.69 -27.29 -5.13
N LEU A 680 -11.36 -26.30 -4.53
CA LEU A 680 -10.92 -24.90 -4.55
C LEU A 680 -9.62 -24.72 -3.75
N GLY A 681 -9.48 -25.43 -2.61
CA GLY A 681 -8.23 -25.50 -1.87
C GLY A 681 -7.09 -26.10 -2.70
N GLN A 682 -7.34 -27.24 -3.36
CA GLN A 682 -6.38 -27.86 -4.29
C GLN A 682 -6.00 -26.93 -5.45
N TYR A 683 -6.97 -26.23 -6.06
CA TYR A 683 -6.70 -25.24 -7.10
C TYR A 683 -5.78 -24.12 -6.60
N PHE A 684 -6.01 -23.58 -5.40
CA PHE A 684 -5.12 -22.56 -4.84
C PHE A 684 -3.71 -23.11 -4.60
N GLU A 685 -3.58 -24.25 -3.93
CA GLU A 685 -2.29 -24.81 -3.47
C GLU A 685 -1.45 -25.48 -4.58
N GLN A 686 -2.09 -26.02 -5.63
CA GLN A 686 -1.41 -26.81 -6.67
C GLN A 686 -1.34 -26.09 -8.02
N VAL A 687 -2.20 -25.09 -8.26
CA VAL A 687 -2.27 -24.36 -9.53
C VAL A 687 -1.97 -22.87 -9.29
N TYR A 688 -2.88 -22.13 -8.66
CA TYR A 688 -2.76 -20.66 -8.60
C TYR A 688 -1.49 -20.18 -7.87
N HIS A 689 -1.10 -20.78 -6.74
CA HIS A 689 0.11 -20.35 -6.01
C HIS A 689 1.42 -20.67 -6.72
N ARG A 690 1.40 -21.60 -7.70
CA ARG A 690 2.56 -22.05 -8.47
C ARG A 690 2.64 -21.45 -9.87
N ASN A 691 1.51 -21.03 -10.43
CA ASN A 691 1.47 -20.37 -11.72
C ASN A 691 2.20 -19.02 -11.67
N HIS A 692 2.88 -18.69 -12.77
CA HIS A 692 3.50 -17.38 -12.95
C HIS A 692 2.44 -16.26 -12.90
N HIS A 693 2.69 -15.24 -12.08
CA HIS A 693 1.81 -14.08 -11.95
C HIS A 693 2.52 -12.84 -12.52
N SER A 694 2.11 -12.42 -13.72
CA SER A 694 2.71 -11.32 -14.50
C SER A 694 3.06 -10.07 -13.69
N THR A 695 2.13 -9.53 -12.88
CA THR A 695 2.37 -8.33 -12.04
C THR A 695 3.51 -8.45 -11.03
N ILE A 696 3.83 -9.65 -10.53
CA ILE A 696 4.91 -9.85 -9.54
C ILE A 696 6.16 -10.51 -10.12
N GLY A 697 6.12 -10.91 -11.40
CA GLY A 697 7.26 -11.45 -12.16
C GLY A 697 7.60 -12.92 -11.89
N CYS A 698 6.89 -13.58 -10.98
CA CYS A 698 7.11 -14.95 -10.51
C CYS A 698 5.80 -15.54 -9.97
N SER A 699 5.81 -16.74 -9.41
CA SER A 699 4.65 -17.33 -8.74
C SER A 699 4.41 -16.75 -7.32
N PRO A 700 3.15 -16.78 -6.82
CA PRO A 700 2.86 -16.38 -5.43
C PRO A 700 3.63 -17.16 -4.36
N ASP A 701 3.96 -18.45 -4.59
CA ASP A 701 4.77 -19.25 -3.67
C ASP A 701 6.24 -18.81 -3.61
N GLU A 702 6.85 -18.56 -4.77
CA GLU A 702 8.24 -18.05 -4.84
C GLU A 702 8.35 -16.68 -4.16
N MET A 703 7.42 -15.76 -4.45
CA MET A 703 7.40 -14.43 -3.83
C MET A 703 7.15 -14.49 -2.31
N TYR A 704 6.37 -15.45 -1.85
CA TYR A 704 6.15 -15.69 -0.42
C TYR A 704 7.41 -16.23 0.27
N ALA A 705 8.10 -17.20 -0.35
CA ALA A 705 9.35 -17.75 0.18
C ALA A 705 10.48 -16.70 0.19
N GLN A 706 10.70 -16.01 -0.92
CA GLN A 706 11.70 -14.94 -1.05
C GLN A 706 11.39 -13.79 -0.07
N GLY A 707 10.13 -13.36 0.01
CA GLY A 707 9.70 -12.30 0.91
C GLY A 707 9.93 -12.63 2.38
N LEU A 708 9.74 -13.90 2.80
CA LEU A 708 10.07 -14.33 4.18
C LEU A 708 11.58 -14.40 4.42
N ALA A 709 12.36 -14.91 3.47
CA ALA A 709 13.82 -14.97 3.58
C ALA A 709 14.44 -13.56 3.73
N LEU A 710 13.97 -12.60 2.93
CA LEU A 710 14.46 -11.22 2.91
C LEU A 710 13.92 -10.32 4.03
N SER A 711 12.85 -10.71 4.73
CA SER A 711 12.22 -9.87 5.76
C SER A 711 12.16 -10.47 7.16
N GLY A 712 12.56 -11.73 7.32
CA GLY A 712 12.46 -12.47 8.58
C GLY A 712 11.16 -13.27 8.68
N THR A 713 11.28 -14.47 9.22
CA THR A 713 10.19 -15.43 9.39
C THR A 713 9.18 -15.02 10.46
N ARG A 714 9.57 -14.11 11.38
CA ARG A 714 8.78 -13.60 12.53
C ARG A 714 8.18 -14.74 13.36
N SER A 715 8.99 -15.77 13.64
CA SER A 715 8.57 -16.97 14.37
C SER A 715 8.10 -16.66 15.79
N HIS A 716 8.74 -15.69 16.45
CA HIS A 716 8.46 -15.20 17.80
C HIS A 716 7.12 -14.45 17.91
N ALA A 717 6.67 -13.80 16.84
CA ALA A 717 5.42 -13.06 16.80
C ALA A 717 4.17 -13.91 16.45
N ARG A 718 4.34 -15.23 16.25
CA ARG A 718 3.26 -16.13 15.86
C ARG A 718 2.13 -16.17 16.89
N ILE A 719 0.90 -16.18 16.39
CA ILE A 719 -0.34 -16.34 17.14
C ILE A 719 -0.57 -17.86 17.35
N PRO A 720 -0.53 -18.38 18.59
CA PRO A 720 -0.79 -19.79 18.85
C PRO A 720 -2.27 -20.11 18.63
N TYR A 721 -2.56 -21.19 17.88
CA TYR A 721 -3.92 -21.71 17.66
C TYR A 721 -4.47 -22.43 18.91
N SER A 722 -4.57 -21.67 20.00
CA SER A 722 -4.92 -22.12 21.34
C SER A 722 -6.43 -22.11 21.59
N LYS A 723 -6.89 -22.78 22.65
CA LYS A 723 -8.29 -22.67 23.11
C LYS A 723 -8.71 -21.22 23.39
N ALA A 724 -7.80 -20.38 23.87
CA ALA A 724 -8.05 -18.96 24.12
C ALA A 724 -8.24 -18.18 22.80
N PHE A 725 -7.40 -18.41 21.79
CA PHE A 725 -7.57 -17.84 20.45
C PHE A 725 -8.87 -18.31 19.79
N ILE A 726 -9.17 -19.61 19.86
CA ILE A 726 -10.42 -20.16 19.32
C ILE A 726 -11.62 -19.46 19.98
N LEU A 727 -11.66 -19.39 21.32
CA LEU A 727 -12.70 -18.67 22.07
C LEU A 727 -12.83 -17.19 21.66
N LEU A 728 -11.71 -16.50 21.46
CA LEU A 728 -11.67 -15.11 20.97
C LEU A 728 -12.28 -14.98 19.57
N SER A 729 -12.04 -15.95 18.68
CA SER A 729 -12.63 -16.04 17.33
C SER A 729 -14.09 -16.50 17.30
N LEU A 730 -14.64 -17.02 18.41
CA LEU A 730 -16.03 -17.48 18.45
C LEU A 730 -17.01 -16.29 18.47
N PRO A 731 -17.98 -16.26 17.55
CA PRO A 731 -18.97 -15.20 17.51
C PRO A 731 -20.09 -15.42 18.55
N SER A 732 -20.93 -14.40 18.74
CA SER A 732 -22.03 -14.43 19.72
C SER A 732 -23.43 -14.45 19.08
N THR A 733 -24.47 -14.40 19.91
CA THR A 733 -25.85 -14.11 19.52
C THR A 733 -26.01 -12.63 19.16
N THR A 734 -27.13 -12.24 18.55
CA THR A 734 -27.45 -10.84 18.23
C THR A 734 -27.44 -9.92 19.46
N LYS A 735 -27.69 -10.46 20.66
CA LYS A 735 -27.68 -9.70 21.93
C LYS A 735 -26.35 -9.73 22.67
N GLY A 736 -25.36 -10.53 22.23
CA GLY A 736 -24.12 -10.78 22.97
C GLY A 736 -24.27 -11.68 24.21
N THR A 737 -25.48 -11.75 24.77
CA THR A 737 -25.79 -12.39 26.04
C THR A 737 -26.92 -13.42 25.92
N SER A 738 -27.10 -14.23 26.96
CA SER A 738 -28.27 -15.07 27.18
C SER A 738 -28.64 -15.11 28.66
N LYS A 739 -29.92 -15.32 28.97
CA LYS A 739 -30.38 -15.46 30.35
C LYS A 739 -30.12 -16.88 30.84
N VAL A 740 -29.51 -17.02 32.01
CA VAL A 740 -29.33 -18.28 32.70
C VAL A 740 -30.69 -18.76 33.23
N THR A 741 -31.06 -19.97 32.84
CA THR A 741 -32.28 -20.66 33.29
C THR A 741 -31.92 -21.95 34.03
N THR A 742 -32.90 -22.65 34.60
CA THR A 742 -32.69 -23.99 35.20
C THR A 742 -32.14 -25.03 34.21
N ARG A 743 -32.30 -24.82 32.89
CA ARG A 743 -31.71 -25.63 31.82
C ARG A 743 -30.34 -25.12 31.32
N GLY A 744 -29.81 -24.05 31.92
CA GLY A 744 -28.63 -23.33 31.44
C GLY A 744 -28.98 -22.14 30.52
N VAL A 745 -28.07 -21.77 29.62
CA VAL A 745 -28.26 -20.63 28.69
C VAL A 745 -28.85 -21.08 27.35
N LYS A 746 -29.70 -20.24 26.75
CA LYS A 746 -30.28 -20.50 25.44
C LYS A 746 -29.52 -19.79 24.32
N ILE A 747 -28.93 -20.53 23.39
CA ILE A 747 -28.16 -20.01 22.24
C ILE A 747 -28.63 -20.75 20.99
N ASN A 748 -29.01 -20.02 19.93
CA ASN A 748 -29.53 -20.61 18.68
C ASN A 748 -30.54 -21.75 18.91
N TYR A 749 -31.52 -21.47 19.79
CA TYR A 749 -32.64 -22.36 20.14
C TYR A 749 -32.30 -23.62 20.93
N LEU A 750 -31.02 -23.83 21.28
CA LEU A 750 -30.53 -24.88 22.17
C LEU A 750 -30.34 -24.37 23.59
N TYR A 751 -30.47 -25.27 24.57
CA TYR A 751 -29.89 -25.06 25.89
C TYR A 751 -28.48 -25.64 25.97
N TYR A 752 -27.58 -24.87 26.56
CA TYR A 752 -26.22 -25.28 26.92
C TYR A 752 -26.05 -25.14 28.42
N SER A 753 -25.45 -26.16 29.06
CA SER A 753 -25.31 -26.24 30.51
C SER A 753 -23.88 -26.62 30.92
N CYS A 754 -23.49 -26.21 32.12
CA CYS A 754 -22.23 -26.54 32.77
C CYS A 754 -22.44 -26.54 34.30
N VAL A 755 -21.41 -26.85 35.08
CA VAL A 755 -21.50 -26.81 36.56
C VAL A 755 -21.78 -25.39 37.06
N ALA A 756 -21.07 -24.38 36.55
CA ALA A 756 -21.23 -22.98 36.99
C ALA A 756 -22.63 -22.41 36.71
N LEU A 757 -23.27 -22.82 35.60
CA LEU A 757 -24.64 -22.43 35.23
C LEU A 757 -25.73 -23.00 36.15
N ARG A 758 -25.44 -24.05 36.92
CA ARG A 758 -26.39 -24.73 37.82
C ARG A 758 -26.36 -24.20 39.25
N LEU A 759 -25.45 -23.28 39.56
CA LEU A 759 -25.40 -22.61 40.86
C LEU A 759 -26.60 -21.65 41.01
N HIS A 760 -27.26 -21.65 42.17
CA HIS A 760 -28.42 -20.78 42.41
C HIS A 760 -28.10 -19.29 42.19
N VAL A 761 -26.88 -18.84 42.53
CA VAL A 761 -26.42 -17.46 42.31
C VAL A 761 -26.40 -17.06 40.82
N ALA A 762 -26.23 -18.02 39.91
CA ALA A 762 -26.21 -17.77 38.47
C ALA A 762 -27.61 -17.72 37.84
N LEU A 763 -28.63 -18.33 38.48
CA LEU A 763 -29.98 -18.41 37.92
C LEU A 763 -30.58 -17.00 37.76
N GLY A 764 -31.16 -16.75 36.58
CA GLY A 764 -31.77 -15.47 36.25
C GLY A 764 -30.80 -14.39 35.76
N GLN A 765 -29.49 -14.53 35.97
CA GLN A 765 -28.49 -13.61 35.45
C GLN A 765 -28.49 -13.58 33.91
N VAL A 766 -28.09 -12.44 33.33
CA VAL A 766 -27.90 -12.28 31.87
C VAL A 766 -26.40 -12.25 31.60
N VAL A 767 -25.89 -13.32 31.00
CA VAL A 767 -24.45 -13.59 30.90
C VAL A 767 -23.97 -13.49 29.45
N PRO A 768 -22.76 -12.98 29.18
CA PRO A 768 -22.15 -13.06 27.85
C PRO A 768 -22.02 -14.50 27.38
N VAL A 769 -22.28 -14.73 26.09
CA VAL A 769 -22.21 -16.08 25.47
C VAL A 769 -21.43 -16.06 24.16
N ARG A 770 -20.78 -17.16 23.83
CA ARG A 770 -20.13 -17.42 22.54
C ARG A 770 -20.44 -18.84 22.10
N TYR A 771 -20.44 -19.14 20.80
CA TYR A 771 -20.67 -20.50 20.30
C TYR A 771 -19.79 -20.80 19.09
N ASP A 772 -19.47 -22.07 18.87
CA ASP A 772 -18.72 -22.48 17.68
C ASP A 772 -19.67 -22.70 16.50
N PRO A 773 -19.51 -21.97 15.36
CA PRO A 773 -20.33 -22.19 14.15
C PRO A 773 -20.18 -23.59 13.55
N TYR A 774 -19.04 -24.25 13.77
CA TYR A 774 -18.71 -25.60 13.33
C TYR A 774 -18.99 -26.67 14.39
N ASN A 775 -19.14 -26.32 15.67
CA ASN A 775 -19.45 -27.29 16.74
C ASN A 775 -20.61 -26.82 17.63
N MET A 776 -21.84 -27.18 17.26
CA MET A 776 -23.05 -26.91 18.04
C MET A 776 -23.24 -27.82 19.29
N GLY A 777 -22.27 -28.68 19.58
CA GLY A 777 -22.14 -29.34 20.86
C GLY A 777 -21.60 -28.42 21.96
N ILE A 778 -20.84 -27.40 21.57
CA ILE A 778 -20.05 -26.57 22.49
C ILE A 778 -20.43 -25.08 22.35
N ALA A 779 -20.70 -24.47 23.49
CA ALA A 779 -20.76 -23.02 23.65
C ALA A 779 -19.97 -22.60 24.89
N TYR A 780 -19.85 -21.31 25.10
CA TYR A 780 -19.19 -20.74 26.27
C TYR A 780 -20.08 -19.67 26.89
N ALA A 781 -20.14 -19.65 28.22
CA ALA A 781 -20.85 -18.63 29.00
C ALA A 781 -19.88 -17.98 30.00
N TYR A 782 -19.96 -16.66 30.16
CA TYR A 782 -19.10 -15.92 31.07
C TYR A 782 -19.78 -15.68 32.43
N ILE A 783 -19.32 -16.38 33.46
CA ILE A 783 -19.87 -16.39 34.83
C ILE A 783 -18.71 -16.31 35.82
N ASN A 784 -18.89 -15.62 36.94
CA ASN A 784 -17.89 -15.49 38.02
C ASN A 784 -16.49 -15.12 37.48
N HIS A 785 -16.44 -14.12 36.59
CA HIS A 785 -15.24 -13.61 35.93
C HIS A 785 -14.47 -14.63 35.05
N ARG A 786 -15.11 -15.73 34.64
CA ARG A 786 -14.49 -16.77 33.79
C ARG A 786 -15.41 -17.26 32.68
N TRP A 787 -14.82 -17.60 31.53
CA TRP A 787 -15.51 -18.33 30.47
C TRP A 787 -15.56 -19.82 30.81
N HIS A 788 -16.76 -20.38 30.88
CA HIS A 788 -17.02 -21.80 31.09
C HIS A 788 -17.47 -22.46 29.79
N GLU A 789 -16.82 -23.56 29.41
CA GLU A 789 -17.33 -24.48 28.39
C GLU A 789 -18.68 -25.04 28.84
N CYS A 790 -19.66 -24.95 27.97
CA CYS A 790 -21.04 -25.38 28.18
C CYS A 790 -21.42 -26.37 27.08
N ARG A 791 -21.95 -27.52 27.48
CA ARG A 791 -22.35 -28.60 26.57
C ARG A 791 -23.83 -28.46 26.24
N SER A 792 -24.19 -28.61 24.98
CA SER A 792 -25.60 -28.65 24.60
C SER A 792 -26.26 -29.95 25.07
N GLU A 793 -27.60 -29.95 25.14
CA GLU A 793 -28.42 -31.17 25.37
C GLU A 793 -28.11 -32.30 24.36
N CYS A 794 -27.43 -31.97 23.26
CA CYS A 794 -27.11 -32.83 22.14
C CYS A 794 -25.61 -33.16 22.00
N TYR A 795 -24.77 -32.68 22.92
CA TYR A 795 -23.32 -32.92 22.92
C TYR A 795 -22.89 -34.39 22.72
N PRO A 796 -23.58 -35.42 23.27
CA PRO A 796 -23.20 -36.82 23.03
C PRO A 796 -23.23 -37.27 21.56
N VAL A 797 -24.00 -36.60 20.70
CA VAL A 797 -24.07 -36.88 19.26
C VAL A 797 -22.97 -36.14 18.48
N PHE A 798 -22.43 -35.05 19.05
CA PHE A 798 -21.45 -34.19 18.40
C PHE A 798 -20.00 -34.45 18.81
N LYS A 799 -19.78 -35.09 19.97
CA LYS A 799 -18.44 -35.27 20.56
C LYS A 799 -17.49 -36.13 19.71
N ASP A 800 -18.03 -37.07 18.93
CA ASP A 800 -17.27 -38.06 18.15
C ASP A 800 -17.18 -37.70 16.66
N LEU A 801 -17.71 -36.54 16.26
CA LEU A 801 -17.71 -36.07 14.87
C LEU A 801 -16.64 -34.99 14.66
N SER A 802 -15.95 -35.06 13.52
CA SER A 802 -14.98 -34.05 13.12
C SER A 802 -15.63 -32.69 12.80
N GLU A 803 -14.84 -31.61 12.88
CA GLU A 803 -15.23 -30.25 12.43
C GLU A 803 -15.78 -30.28 10.99
N LYS A 804 -15.21 -31.15 10.14
CA LYS A 804 -15.56 -31.36 8.73
C LYS A 804 -16.93 -32.06 8.57
N GLU A 805 -17.18 -33.18 9.27
CA GLU A 805 -18.48 -33.86 9.29
C GLU A 805 -19.59 -32.96 9.88
N MET A 806 -19.28 -32.23 10.95
CA MET A 806 -20.23 -31.31 11.59
C MET A 806 -20.65 -30.16 10.66
N GLN A 807 -19.73 -29.63 9.86
CA GLN A 807 -20.03 -28.62 8.85
C GLN A 807 -20.93 -29.19 7.73
N ILE A 808 -20.63 -30.41 7.25
CA ILE A 808 -21.40 -31.13 6.23
C ILE A 808 -22.85 -31.35 6.69
N ALA A 809 -23.05 -31.91 7.89
CA ALA A 809 -24.38 -32.16 8.44
C ALA A 809 -25.15 -30.86 8.77
N SER A 810 -24.45 -29.84 9.29
CA SER A 810 -25.04 -28.53 9.57
C SER A 810 -25.58 -27.87 8.31
N GLU A 811 -24.84 -27.93 7.21
CA GLU A 811 -25.26 -27.33 5.95
C GLU A 811 -26.36 -28.15 5.25
N TYR A 812 -26.30 -29.48 5.36
CA TYR A 812 -27.35 -30.36 4.87
C TYR A 812 -28.73 -29.99 5.43
N LEU A 813 -28.86 -29.81 6.74
CA LEU A 813 -30.15 -29.45 7.34
C LEU A 813 -30.55 -27.98 7.12
N ARG A 814 -29.59 -27.06 7.02
CA ARG A 814 -29.88 -25.67 6.60
C ARG A 814 -30.49 -25.65 5.19
N THR A 815 -30.06 -26.57 4.33
CA THR A 815 -30.67 -26.81 3.01
C THR A 815 -32.11 -27.29 3.15
N LYS A 816 -32.30 -28.42 3.83
CA LYS A 816 -33.60 -29.11 3.97
C LYS A 816 -34.71 -28.20 4.54
N HIS A 817 -34.38 -27.28 5.45
CA HIS A 817 -35.34 -26.32 6.00
C HIS A 817 -35.66 -25.13 5.07
N ARG A 818 -34.68 -24.54 4.39
CA ARG A 818 -34.93 -23.43 3.45
C ARG A 818 -35.85 -23.84 2.29
N MET A 819 -35.74 -25.10 1.86
CA MET A 819 -36.62 -25.65 0.81
C MET A 819 -38.10 -25.69 1.19
N ALA A 820 -38.42 -25.90 2.47
CA ALA A 820 -39.80 -25.95 2.96
C ALA A 820 -40.44 -24.55 3.10
N GLY A 821 -39.90 -23.52 2.44
CA GLY A 821 -40.33 -22.13 2.59
C GLY A 821 -40.04 -21.51 3.96
N HIS A 822 -39.33 -22.23 4.84
CA HIS A 822 -39.14 -21.83 6.23
C HIS A 822 -37.71 -21.34 6.49
N HIS A 823 -37.58 -20.05 6.83
CA HIS A 823 -36.36 -19.49 7.43
C HIS A 823 -36.22 -19.88 8.91
N TYR A 824 -36.24 -21.19 9.22
CA TYR A 824 -35.90 -21.66 10.55
C TYR A 824 -34.37 -21.62 10.73
N PRO A 825 -33.84 -20.87 11.71
CA PRO A 825 -32.44 -21.00 12.11
C PRO A 825 -32.17 -22.43 12.59
N LEU A 826 -31.00 -22.96 12.24
CA LEU A 826 -30.64 -24.33 12.59
C LEU A 826 -30.53 -24.48 14.12
N ASN A 827 -31.43 -25.27 14.69
CA ASN A 827 -31.37 -25.69 16.09
C ASN A 827 -30.66 -27.05 16.14
N ALA A 828 -29.61 -27.19 16.95
CA ALA A 828 -28.86 -28.43 16.96
C ALA A 828 -29.60 -29.63 17.60
N LYS A 829 -30.79 -29.44 18.20
CA LYS A 829 -31.69 -30.57 18.47
C LYS A 829 -32.15 -31.23 17.17
N ARG A 830 -32.38 -30.44 16.11
CA ARG A 830 -32.66 -30.98 14.76
C ARG A 830 -31.40 -31.59 14.14
N LEU A 831 -30.24 -30.98 14.36
CA LEU A 831 -28.95 -31.51 13.88
C LEU A 831 -28.59 -32.86 14.51
N ALA A 832 -28.73 -33.00 15.82
CA ALA A 832 -28.51 -34.26 16.50
C ALA A 832 -29.57 -35.31 16.17
N ASN A 833 -30.85 -34.93 16.08
CA ASN A 833 -31.89 -35.85 15.62
C ASN A 833 -31.58 -36.39 14.21
N PHE A 834 -31.06 -35.57 13.30
CA PHE A 834 -30.63 -36.00 11.96
C PHE A 834 -29.39 -36.89 12.01
N LEU A 835 -28.36 -36.53 12.77
CA LEU A 835 -27.10 -37.28 12.87
C LEU A 835 -27.25 -38.70 13.43
N VAL A 836 -28.42 -39.04 13.99
CA VAL A 836 -28.78 -40.38 14.47
C VAL A 836 -29.69 -41.12 13.46
N THR A 837 -29.89 -40.56 12.25
CA THR A 837 -30.64 -41.21 11.15
C THR A 837 -29.70 -41.84 10.12
N THR A 838 -30.17 -42.90 9.47
CA THR A 838 -29.50 -43.53 8.32
C THR A 838 -29.22 -42.53 7.19
N GLU A 839 -30.09 -41.53 7.00
CA GLU A 839 -29.90 -40.44 6.03
C GLU A 839 -28.63 -39.61 6.33
N ALA A 840 -28.24 -39.48 7.61
CA ALA A 840 -26.98 -38.82 7.98
C ALA A 840 -25.76 -39.73 7.81
N ASP A 841 -25.87 -41.03 8.11
CA ASP A 841 -24.77 -41.97 7.86
C ASP A 841 -24.50 -42.16 6.36
N GLU A 842 -25.52 -42.07 5.49
CA GLU A 842 -25.36 -41.98 4.04
C GLU A 842 -24.62 -40.68 3.63
N VAL A 843 -25.07 -39.53 4.12
CA VAL A 843 -24.48 -38.20 3.82
C VAL A 843 -23.04 -38.06 4.33
N LEU A 844 -22.70 -38.66 5.48
CA LEU A 844 -21.36 -38.64 6.06
C LEU A 844 -20.49 -39.82 5.56
N GLY A 845 -21.09 -40.90 5.08
CA GLY A 845 -20.40 -42.11 4.63
C GLY A 845 -19.40 -41.85 3.52
N LEU A 846 -19.77 -41.04 2.51
CA LEU A 846 -18.87 -40.61 1.43
C LEU A 846 -17.66 -39.81 1.95
N GLN A 847 -17.87 -38.97 2.97
CA GLN A 847 -16.79 -38.21 3.59
C GLN A 847 -15.83 -39.10 4.39
N ARG A 848 -16.38 -40.07 5.13
CA ARG A 848 -15.60 -41.06 5.89
C ARG A 848 -14.82 -41.99 4.96
N LEU A 849 -15.40 -42.40 3.83
CA LEU A 849 -14.72 -43.14 2.76
C LEU A 849 -13.56 -42.33 2.19
N ARG A 850 -13.79 -41.08 1.74
CA ARG A 850 -12.71 -40.23 1.20
C ARG A 850 -11.62 -39.94 2.23
N GLN A 851 -11.95 -39.83 3.52
CA GLN A 851 -10.94 -39.69 4.59
C GLN A 851 -10.11 -40.95 4.80
N ARG A 852 -10.71 -42.15 4.67
CA ARG A 852 -9.96 -43.42 4.64
C ARG A 852 -9.08 -43.47 3.41
N GLU A 853 -9.62 -43.30 2.20
CA GLU A 853 -8.84 -43.25 0.96
C GLU A 853 -7.64 -42.28 1.04
N LEU A 854 -7.81 -41.08 1.61
CA LEU A 854 -6.72 -40.13 1.81
C LEU A 854 -5.70 -40.59 2.88
N ALA A 855 -6.14 -41.22 3.96
CA ALA A 855 -5.27 -41.77 4.99
C ALA A 855 -4.50 -43.00 4.48
N ASP A 856 -5.16 -43.86 3.70
CA ASP A 856 -4.60 -45.07 3.09
C ASP A 856 -3.57 -44.65 2.01
N ASN A 857 -3.87 -43.68 1.14
CA ASN A 857 -2.89 -43.11 0.20
C ASN A 857 -1.71 -42.39 0.89
N LEU A 858 -1.88 -41.88 2.12
CA LEU A 858 -0.79 -41.30 2.91
C LEU A 858 0.02 -42.38 3.63
N ALA A 859 -0.62 -43.47 4.06
CA ALA A 859 0.04 -44.63 4.64
C ALA A 859 0.90 -45.36 3.58
N GLU A 860 0.33 -45.67 2.41
CA GLU A 860 1.07 -46.27 1.27
C GLU A 860 2.25 -45.40 0.81
N ARG A 861 2.14 -44.06 0.91
CA ARG A 861 3.25 -43.15 0.62
C ARG A 861 4.33 -43.11 1.70
N ASN A 862 3.96 -43.34 2.96
CA ASN A 862 4.91 -43.37 4.08
C ASN A 862 5.58 -44.74 4.25
N GLU A 863 4.91 -45.85 3.90
CA GLU A 863 5.51 -47.19 3.90
C GLU A 863 6.61 -47.36 2.83
N VAL A 864 6.65 -46.48 1.82
CA VAL A 864 7.71 -46.46 0.79
C VAL A 864 8.91 -45.58 1.18
N ILE A 865 8.81 -44.73 2.23
CA ILE A 865 9.88 -43.76 2.57
C ILE A 865 10.07 -43.58 4.09
N GLU A 866 11.04 -44.30 4.66
CA GLU A 866 11.86 -43.84 5.80
C GLU A 866 13.27 -44.47 5.73
N PRO A 867 14.33 -43.81 6.24
CA PRO A 867 14.57 -42.36 6.20
C PRO A 867 16.02 -42.02 5.76
N ALA A 868 16.19 -40.95 4.98
CA ALA A 868 17.48 -40.29 4.82
C ALA A 868 17.28 -38.78 4.62
N CYS A 869 17.84 -37.98 5.53
CA CYS A 869 17.95 -36.54 5.37
C CYS A 869 19.20 -36.24 4.51
N THR A 870 19.09 -35.49 3.41
CA THR A 870 19.93 -34.32 3.03
C THR A 870 19.78 -33.90 1.54
N SER A 871 19.60 -32.59 1.34
CA SER A 871 20.21 -31.71 0.30
C SER A 871 20.15 -32.00 -1.23
N THR A 872 19.67 -30.95 -1.94
CA THR A 872 20.24 -30.32 -3.18
C THR A 872 20.25 -30.99 -4.57
N SER A 873 19.68 -30.24 -5.54
CA SER A 873 20.07 -30.14 -6.97
C SER A 873 19.85 -31.40 -7.84
N ALA A 874 19.77 -31.36 -9.19
CA ALA A 874 19.67 -30.30 -10.20
C ALA A 874 19.14 -30.94 -11.53
N TRP A 875 18.81 -30.09 -12.51
CA TRP A 875 18.70 -30.24 -13.99
C TRP A 875 19.17 -31.58 -14.65
N ASP A 876 18.64 -32.04 -15.80
CA ASP A 876 18.41 -31.26 -17.02
C ASP A 876 17.52 -31.91 -18.13
N GLU A 877 17.11 -31.07 -19.10
CA GLU A 877 16.82 -31.27 -20.56
C GLU A 877 16.24 -32.61 -21.14
N SER A 878 15.37 -32.65 -22.18
CA SER A 878 14.87 -31.68 -23.19
C SER A 878 13.42 -32.08 -23.66
N GLN A 879 12.72 -31.60 -24.71
CA GLN A 879 13.01 -30.67 -25.84
C GLN A 879 11.74 -30.08 -26.53
N ASP A 880 11.95 -29.00 -27.31
CA ASP A 880 11.21 -28.39 -28.45
C ASP A 880 9.72 -28.68 -28.78
N ALA A 881 8.94 -27.58 -28.83
CA ALA A 881 7.89 -27.35 -29.84
C ALA A 881 7.70 -25.82 -30.09
N THR A 882 7.45 -25.41 -31.34
CA THR A 882 7.65 -24.04 -31.86
C THR A 882 6.41 -23.14 -31.88
N ASP A 883 6.68 -21.82 -31.81
CA ASP A 883 5.95 -20.67 -32.37
C ASP A 883 4.44 -20.79 -32.70
N ALA A 884 3.64 -19.99 -31.99
CA ALA A 884 2.32 -19.55 -32.42
C ALA A 884 2.12 -18.06 -32.08
N GLU A 885 1.66 -17.28 -33.05
CA GLU A 885 1.61 -15.80 -32.97
C GLU A 885 0.55 -15.31 -31.97
N PHE A 886 0.92 -14.30 -31.17
CA PHE A 886 0.00 -13.61 -30.27
C PHE A 886 -0.81 -12.55 -31.01
N ASP A 887 -2.04 -12.88 -31.39
CA ASP A 887 -3.01 -11.87 -31.82
C ASP A 887 -3.47 -11.03 -30.62
N ALA A 888 -3.09 -9.75 -30.62
CA ALA A 888 -3.34 -8.86 -29.50
C ALA A 888 -4.83 -8.49 -29.39
N TYR A 889 -5.50 -8.96 -28.34
CA TYR A 889 -6.86 -8.53 -28.01
C TYR A 889 -6.88 -7.03 -27.67
N VAL A 890 -7.38 -6.21 -28.60
CA VAL A 890 -7.60 -4.78 -28.40
C VAL A 890 -8.97 -4.56 -27.73
N PRO A 891 -9.03 -4.04 -26.50
CA PRO A 891 -10.31 -3.71 -25.88
C PRO A 891 -10.98 -2.55 -26.63
N GLN A 892 -12.17 -2.77 -27.18
CA GLN A 892 -13.02 -1.70 -27.72
C GLN A 892 -13.62 -0.85 -26.58
N LEU A 893 -12.78 -0.01 -25.98
CA LEU A 893 -13.16 1.04 -25.05
C LEU A 893 -12.72 2.38 -25.62
N LEU A 894 -13.39 2.82 -26.70
CA LEU A 894 -13.51 4.22 -27.13
C LEU A 894 -14.45 4.32 -28.36
N GLY A 895 -15.76 4.20 -28.10
CA GLY A 895 -16.76 4.71 -29.03
C GLY A 895 -16.82 6.24 -28.91
N ASP A 896 -16.42 6.94 -29.97
CA ASP A 896 -16.55 8.39 -30.20
C ASP A 896 -15.95 9.37 -29.15
N LEU A 897 -14.64 9.65 -29.27
CA LEU A 897 -14.00 10.90 -28.78
C LEU A 897 -13.58 11.86 -29.90
#